data_AF-A0A484G057-F1
#
_entry.id   AF-A0A484G057-F1
#
_cell.length_a   1.000
_cell.length_b   1.000
_cell.length_c   1.000
_cell.angle_alpha   90.00
_cell.angle_beta   90.00
_cell.angle_gamma   90.00
#
_symmetry.space_group_name_H-M   'P 1'
#
loop_
_entity.id
_entity.type
_entity.pdbx_description
1 polymer ?
#
loop_
_entity_poly.entity_id
_entity_poly.type
_entity_poly.pdbx_seq_one_letter_code
_entity_poly.pdbx_strand_id
1 'polypeptide(L)'
;MAPVSRWTWSSQEAEKDPTVIAAVVPTHDASKTTSGKTTTTGKTTTGKTTTGSSAASSSTASRPTTRCASACCSTTGSTAGAPASCAPSCCSSASRAPAPSGPISGAPTSTPACASTSNSTDRTSTETTGNATETGKAMLFRKEWRSLSPADRKSFIAAVQCLMLKPPVTDRKRIPMSKSLYDDFVAVHFLNFRNAHLTASFFAFHRYYLATFEDKLRTECGFKGALPYWEWGLDTQNPAASPVFDGSETSLGSDGAPIRHDGFRIRQPFTKNIIFLKSGTGGGCIQRGPFSNMTVHMGPSRLLQYGTDKPFNVSQPLLDLPRCLKRDLNAYVASTYNSFRNTTTLITNSNNIKNFAALLQGDDRSFPNTLGVNMGGQLIIGGDPGADETIAPGDPAFWLHQAQIDRLYWVWQNLDFEKRQGVSGTLTFQNVPKTRNGSVEDAIDLTPLAKPVKIKDLMNTSGGTPLCYITALIMIDFTLSSSQRAARDNAATFASQVLRGAYDAYTVGAYTKLPNDGKSRFLSTRHFFEKATAAGVVKSLVPPHLGGTGGTLLEAALVTEELFAEEPGAALNILTISLGLMPVVFSGAGAELQSELVGPFLKGEGAPLAALQWSEPGGTANFMEVGGMSVQTTARFDADAEKPVDGAVLLAVPRSVIDENPEGAFGVVEYRETPGFTVHCGPRVAFRNLRVPEKYMLARGRDAVRAVDTAFAATGAMVGSMGAGIMRTAFLAALKFAKEDSRGGRVKVAERQSAADLLVSLKTRIDTARLLAWRAASALDRGEKNAVELCSQAKIYGSEAAVKGVAEAMRVVGIESYTSRYPFARLVQEAAVLPIFDGGNQGVRRRVVQRAMMEADYDPFAELDDSSTSETTMFNVHVM
;
A
#
# COMPACT_ATOMS: atom_id res chain seq x y z
N MET A 1 11.44 6.42 -49.60
CA MET A 1 11.22 6.14 -48.16
C MET A 1 11.54 4.67 -47.93
N ALA A 2 12.47 4.38 -47.02
CA ALA A 2 12.83 3.00 -46.65
C ALA A 2 11.61 2.26 -46.06
N PRO A 3 11.52 0.92 -46.21
CA PRO A 3 10.38 0.17 -45.69
C PRO A 3 10.43 0.18 -44.16
N VAL A 4 9.42 0.78 -43.54
CA VAL A 4 9.21 0.71 -42.09
C VAL A 4 8.74 -0.71 -41.76
N SER A 5 9.42 -1.37 -40.83
CA SER A 5 9.07 -2.70 -40.31
C SER A 5 7.60 -2.72 -39.83
N ARG A 6 6.85 -3.73 -40.25
CA ARG A 6 5.46 -4.00 -39.83
C ARG A 6 5.35 -5.46 -39.37
N TRP A 7 4.24 -5.83 -38.74
CA TRP A 7 3.94 -7.19 -38.29
C TRP A 7 2.76 -7.76 -39.08
N THR A 8 2.58 -9.09 -39.21
CA THR A 8 1.41 -9.72 -39.87
C THR A 8 0.83 -10.91 -39.06
N TRP A 9 -0.50 -11.07 -38.97
CA TRP A 9 -1.17 -11.93 -37.95
C TRP A 9 -2.29 -12.87 -38.47
N SER A 10 -2.15 -14.20 -38.52
CA SER A 10 -3.25 -15.11 -38.96
C SER A 10 -3.79 -16.04 -37.86
N SER A 11 -5.12 -16.13 -37.71
CA SER A 11 -5.76 -17.18 -36.90
C SER A 11 -6.17 -18.41 -37.76
N GLN A 12 -5.28 -19.39 -37.99
CA GLN A 12 -5.66 -20.80 -38.17
C GLN A 12 -4.47 -21.79 -38.25
N GLU A 13 -4.76 -22.97 -37.69
CA GLU A 13 -4.06 -24.27 -37.65
C GLU A 13 -2.67 -24.37 -37.01
N ALA A 14 -2.58 -25.34 -36.11
CA ALA A 14 -1.49 -25.59 -35.20
C ALA A 14 -0.17 -25.88 -35.94
N GLU A 15 0.80 -25.00 -35.76
CA GLU A 15 2.22 -25.36 -35.85
C GLU A 15 2.95 -24.97 -34.56
N LYS A 16 3.89 -25.83 -34.19
CA LYS A 16 4.57 -25.91 -32.90
C LYS A 16 5.50 -24.70 -32.70
N ASP A 17 4.98 -23.62 -32.13
CA ASP A 17 5.59 -22.84 -31.03
C ASP A 17 4.79 -21.52 -30.81
N PRO A 18 4.25 -21.27 -29.60
CA PRO A 18 3.29 -20.17 -29.39
C PRO A 18 3.90 -18.87 -28.85
N THR A 19 3.41 -17.74 -29.40
CA THR A 19 3.66 -16.35 -28.96
C THR A 19 2.48 -15.85 -28.12
N VAL A 20 2.72 -15.36 -26.90
CA VAL A 20 1.67 -14.72 -26.06
C VAL A 20 1.19 -13.42 -26.69
N ILE A 21 -0.10 -13.07 -26.56
CA ILE A 21 -0.71 -11.84 -27.08
C ILE A 21 -1.63 -11.23 -26.03
N ALA A 22 -1.56 -9.91 -25.90
CA ALA A 22 -2.68 -9.13 -25.38
C ALA A 22 -2.86 -7.87 -26.22
N ALA A 23 -4.09 -7.63 -26.68
CA ALA A 23 -4.46 -6.48 -27.52
C ALA A 23 -5.32 -5.49 -26.73
N VAL A 24 -4.91 -4.22 -26.69
CA VAL A 24 -5.73 -3.09 -26.21
C VAL A 24 -6.44 -2.44 -27.39
N VAL A 25 -7.74 -2.65 -27.52
CA VAL A 25 -8.56 -2.10 -28.63
C VAL A 25 -9.46 -0.96 -28.11
N PRO A 26 -9.24 0.30 -28.55
CA PRO A 26 -10.24 1.34 -28.48
C PRO A 26 -11.28 1.19 -29.59
N THR A 27 -12.54 1.50 -29.30
CA THR A 27 -13.60 1.62 -30.33
C THR A 27 -14.32 2.94 -30.17
N HIS A 28 -14.75 3.57 -31.29
CA HIS A 28 -15.74 4.65 -31.25
C HIS A 28 -16.69 4.61 -32.47
N ASP A 29 -17.87 5.16 -32.21
CA ASP A 29 -19.04 5.54 -33.02
C ASP A 29 -19.68 4.56 -34.02
N ALA A 30 -20.75 3.90 -33.57
CA ALA A 30 -21.61 3.00 -34.36
C ALA A 30 -22.63 3.71 -35.28
N SER A 31 -22.44 5.00 -35.60
CA SER A 31 -23.46 5.78 -36.33
C SER A 31 -23.32 5.78 -37.86
N LYS A 32 -22.28 5.14 -38.43
CA LYS A 32 -22.06 5.11 -39.88
C LYS A 32 -21.79 3.71 -40.42
N THR A 33 -22.83 2.91 -40.58
CA THR A 33 -22.85 1.83 -41.57
C THR A 33 -23.75 2.23 -42.72
N THR A 34 -23.11 2.67 -43.80
CA THR A 34 -23.72 2.87 -45.11
C THR A 34 -24.29 1.56 -45.62
N SER A 35 -25.55 1.61 -46.03
CA SER A 35 -26.28 0.52 -46.69
C SER A 35 -25.65 0.18 -48.05
N GLY A 36 -24.91 -0.92 -48.12
CA GLY A 36 -24.47 -1.52 -49.38
C GLY A 36 -25.32 -2.73 -49.73
N LYS A 37 -26.28 -2.55 -50.65
CA LYS A 37 -26.97 -3.64 -51.34
C LYS A 37 -25.94 -4.45 -52.12
N THR A 38 -25.93 -5.78 -51.97
CA THR A 38 -25.39 -6.66 -53.02
C THR A 38 -26.30 -7.83 -53.27
N THR A 39 -26.66 -7.93 -54.54
CA THR A 39 -27.48 -8.91 -55.25
C THR A 39 -26.91 -10.33 -55.25
N THR A 40 -27.84 -11.26 -55.18
CA THR A 40 -27.89 -12.63 -55.71
C THR A 40 -26.74 -13.10 -56.62
N THR A 41 -26.25 -14.31 -56.39
CA THR A 41 -26.29 -15.41 -57.38
C THR A 41 -26.08 -16.76 -56.67
N GLY A 42 -26.97 -17.72 -56.97
CA GLY A 42 -26.89 -19.08 -56.46
C GLY A 42 -25.98 -19.98 -57.30
N LYS A 43 -25.59 -21.10 -56.72
CA LYS A 43 -25.44 -22.37 -57.43
C LYS A 43 -25.50 -23.54 -56.44
N THR A 44 -26.50 -24.36 -56.68
CA THR A 44 -26.75 -25.70 -56.14
C THR A 44 -25.69 -26.67 -56.64
N THR A 45 -25.19 -27.54 -55.75
CA THR A 45 -24.81 -28.90 -56.12
C THR A 45 -25.05 -29.87 -54.96
N THR A 46 -25.85 -30.87 -55.27
CA THR A 46 -26.29 -32.03 -54.49
C THR A 46 -25.19 -33.06 -54.28
N GLY A 47 -25.22 -33.73 -53.12
CA GLY A 47 -24.53 -34.99 -52.88
C GLY A 47 -25.07 -35.68 -51.63
N LYS A 48 -25.98 -36.65 -51.82
CA LYS A 48 -26.37 -37.71 -50.85
C LYS A 48 -25.09 -38.49 -50.44
N THR A 49 -24.99 -39.19 -49.30
CA THR A 49 -25.67 -40.47 -48.98
C THR A 49 -25.30 -40.90 -47.54
N THR A 50 -26.30 -41.32 -46.74
CA THR A 50 -26.39 -42.56 -45.88
C THR A 50 -25.27 -42.87 -44.85
N THR A 51 -25.44 -43.40 -43.63
CA THR A 51 -26.53 -44.06 -42.87
C THR A 51 -25.97 -44.44 -41.47
N GLY A 52 -26.85 -44.64 -40.47
CA GLY A 52 -26.64 -45.50 -39.28
C GLY A 52 -26.50 -44.74 -37.95
N SER A 53 -27.56 -44.55 -37.12
CA SER A 53 -28.13 -45.47 -36.11
C SER A 53 -27.06 -46.09 -35.19
N SER A 54 -27.07 -46.00 -33.86
CA SER A 54 -28.13 -46.30 -32.87
C SER A 54 -27.67 -45.75 -31.50
N ALA A 55 -28.44 -45.03 -30.70
CA ALA A 55 -29.51 -45.45 -29.77
C ALA A 55 -29.07 -46.30 -28.55
N ALA A 56 -29.52 -45.84 -27.37
CA ALA A 56 -29.76 -46.53 -26.08
C ALA A 56 -28.52 -46.93 -25.24
N SER A 57 -28.50 -46.91 -23.89
CA SER A 57 -29.51 -46.63 -22.86
C SER A 57 -28.85 -46.61 -21.46
N SER A 58 -29.49 -45.86 -20.54
CA SER A 58 -29.54 -45.94 -19.06
C SER A 58 -28.93 -47.15 -18.32
N SER A 59 -28.33 -46.92 -17.14
CA SER A 59 -28.99 -47.13 -15.82
C SER A 59 -28.03 -47.04 -14.61
N THR A 60 -28.51 -46.34 -13.58
CA THR A 60 -28.29 -46.44 -12.12
C THR A 60 -27.55 -47.66 -11.53
N ALA A 61 -26.67 -47.45 -10.54
CA ALA A 61 -26.92 -47.70 -9.10
C ALA A 61 -25.63 -47.95 -8.26
N SER A 62 -25.62 -47.36 -7.06
CA SER A 62 -25.07 -47.85 -5.76
C SER A 62 -23.60 -48.26 -5.58
N ARG A 63 -23.00 -47.63 -4.53
CA ARG A 63 -21.79 -48.02 -3.78
C ARG A 63 -21.74 -49.49 -3.35
N PRO A 64 -20.55 -50.02 -3.01
CA PRO A 64 -20.19 -50.14 -1.59
C PRO A 64 -18.72 -49.79 -1.27
N THR A 65 -18.49 -49.49 0.01
CA THR A 65 -17.20 -49.23 0.67
C THR A 65 -16.59 -50.50 1.27
N THR A 66 -15.26 -50.62 1.23
CA THR A 66 -14.39 -51.35 2.19
C THR A 66 -12.99 -50.70 2.10
N ARG A 67 -12.28 -50.18 3.12
CA ARG A 67 -11.92 -50.44 4.54
C ARG A 67 -10.54 -51.09 4.73
N CYS A 68 -9.89 -50.65 5.83
CA CYS A 68 -8.74 -51.18 6.58
C CYS A 68 -7.35 -50.66 6.20
N ALA A 69 -6.44 -50.32 7.11
CA ALA A 69 -6.31 -50.64 8.56
C ALA A 69 -5.41 -49.59 9.27
N SER A 70 -5.71 -49.12 10.50
CA SER A 70 -5.23 -49.61 11.84
C SER A 70 -3.85 -49.04 12.25
N ALA A 71 -3.45 -48.74 13.50
CA ALA A 71 -3.90 -48.93 14.89
C ALA A 71 -3.10 -47.89 15.75
N CYS A 72 -3.32 -47.58 17.05
CA CYS A 72 -3.54 -48.36 18.29
C CYS A 72 -4.12 -47.39 19.35
N CYS A 73 -5.24 -47.70 20.04
CA CYS A 73 -5.38 -48.44 21.32
C CYS A 73 -4.95 -47.63 22.57
N SER A 74 -5.68 -47.56 23.71
CA SER A 74 -6.86 -48.32 24.17
C SER A 74 -7.37 -47.86 25.56
N THR A 75 -8.70 -47.79 25.73
CA THR A 75 -9.62 -48.29 26.82
C THR A 75 -9.32 -48.04 28.32
N THR A 76 -10.30 -47.74 29.20
CA THR A 76 -11.50 -48.50 29.66
C THR A 76 -12.58 -47.53 30.24
N GLY A 77 -13.89 -47.78 30.44
CA GLY A 77 -14.87 -48.85 30.18
C GLY A 77 -16.18 -48.61 30.97
N SER A 78 -17.36 -48.89 30.37
CA SER A 78 -18.70 -49.29 30.92
C SER A 78 -19.46 -48.35 31.92
N THR A 79 -20.79 -48.15 31.98
CA THR A 79 -22.03 -48.92 31.70
C THR A 79 -23.24 -47.98 31.43
N ALA A 80 -24.35 -48.52 30.91
CA ALA A 80 -25.62 -47.86 30.62
C ALA A 80 -26.65 -47.88 31.79
N GLY A 81 -27.59 -46.92 31.81
CA GLY A 81 -28.83 -46.95 32.61
C GLY A 81 -29.45 -45.56 32.90
N ALA A 82 -30.63 -45.28 32.35
CA ALA A 82 -31.50 -44.12 32.67
C ALA A 82 -32.73 -44.59 33.49
N PRO A 83 -33.67 -43.75 33.98
CA PRO A 83 -33.72 -42.30 34.16
C PRO A 83 -34.15 -41.86 35.59
N ALA A 84 -33.75 -40.67 36.08
CA ALA A 84 -34.50 -39.98 37.15
C ALA A 84 -34.10 -38.50 37.29
N SER A 85 -35.13 -37.67 37.36
CA SER A 85 -35.22 -36.27 37.82
C SER A 85 -34.05 -35.70 38.63
N CYS A 86 -33.54 -34.55 38.19
CA CYS A 86 -32.91 -33.56 39.06
C CYS A 86 -33.42 -32.15 38.74
N ALA A 87 -33.81 -31.45 39.80
CA ALA A 87 -34.27 -30.07 39.84
C ALA A 87 -33.15 -29.09 39.45
N PRO A 88 -33.51 -27.85 39.05
CA PRO A 88 -32.56 -26.87 38.56
C PRO A 88 -31.88 -26.16 39.73
N SER A 89 -30.55 -26.09 39.73
CA SER A 89 -29.82 -25.15 40.55
C SER A 89 -28.67 -24.54 39.75
N CYS A 90 -28.45 -23.24 39.98
CA CYS A 90 -27.40 -22.38 39.44
C CYS A 90 -27.65 -21.74 38.06
N CYS A 91 -28.69 -20.91 37.99
CA CYS A 91 -28.72 -19.73 37.12
C CYS A 91 -29.34 -18.56 37.89
N SER A 92 -28.54 -17.90 38.72
CA SER A 92 -28.84 -16.58 39.33
C SER A 92 -27.55 -15.94 39.83
N SER A 93 -26.87 -15.18 38.97
CA SER A 93 -26.30 -13.89 39.37
C SER A 93 -26.08 -13.05 38.11
N ALA A 94 -26.97 -12.09 37.94
CA ALA A 94 -26.77 -10.99 37.03
C ALA A 94 -25.52 -10.21 37.47
N SER A 95 -24.52 -10.10 36.59
CA SER A 95 -23.59 -8.98 36.62
C SER A 95 -23.69 -8.28 35.27
N ARG A 96 -24.12 -7.01 35.34
CA ARG A 96 -24.11 -6.05 34.24
C ARG A 96 -22.74 -6.05 33.56
N ALA A 97 -22.72 -6.29 32.26
CA ALA A 97 -21.61 -5.86 31.42
C ALA A 97 -21.45 -4.32 31.57
N PRO A 98 -20.24 -3.81 31.87
CA PRO A 98 -20.02 -2.38 31.79
C PRO A 98 -20.01 -1.96 30.31
N ALA A 99 -20.74 -0.88 30.02
CA ALA A 99 -20.77 -0.17 28.76
C ALA A 99 -19.35 0.25 28.32
N PRO A 100 -19.11 0.49 27.01
CA PRO A 100 -17.81 0.91 26.50
C PRO A 100 -17.38 2.21 27.19
N SER A 101 -16.27 2.14 27.92
CA SER A 101 -15.58 3.28 28.51
C SER A 101 -15.21 4.28 27.41
N GLY A 102 -15.64 5.53 27.61
CA GLY A 102 -15.26 6.68 26.81
C GLY A 102 -13.77 7.02 26.91
N PRO A 103 -13.36 8.20 26.40
CA PRO A 103 -11.96 8.53 26.16
C PRO A 103 -11.13 8.46 27.45
N ILE A 104 -9.89 8.02 27.28
CA ILE A 104 -8.82 7.86 28.28
C ILE A 104 -8.83 9.04 29.27
N SER A 105 -9.38 8.83 30.47
CA SER A 105 -9.33 9.78 31.58
C SER A 105 -8.21 9.35 32.55
N GLY A 106 -7.06 9.98 32.42
CA GLY A 106 -5.88 9.74 33.26
C GLY A 106 -4.89 10.90 33.18
N ALA A 107 -5.36 12.13 33.42
CA ALA A 107 -4.50 13.30 33.60
C ALA A 107 -4.54 13.72 35.08
N PRO A 108 -3.38 13.95 35.74
CA PRO A 108 -3.37 14.62 37.03
C PRO A 108 -3.89 16.05 36.87
N THR A 109 -4.63 16.50 37.86
CA THR A 109 -5.17 17.84 38.00
C THR A 109 -4.05 18.90 38.08
N SER A 110 -4.27 20.01 37.37
CA SER A 110 -3.52 21.29 37.36
C SER A 110 -2.17 21.37 36.61
N THR A 111 -2.23 21.34 35.28
CA THR A 111 -1.32 22.06 34.36
C THR A 111 -2.04 22.19 33.00
N PRO A 112 -1.93 23.29 32.23
CA PRO A 112 -2.73 23.44 31.00
C PRO A 112 -2.26 22.42 29.95
N ALA A 113 -3.09 21.42 29.68
CA ALA A 113 -2.87 20.46 28.60
C ALA A 113 -2.82 21.19 27.25
N CYS A 114 -2.05 20.66 26.29
CA CYS A 114 -2.02 21.14 24.90
C CYS A 114 -3.43 21.38 24.36
N ALA A 115 -3.63 22.51 23.66
CA ALA A 115 -4.92 22.77 23.02
C ALA A 115 -5.12 21.74 21.89
N SER A 116 -6.15 20.90 22.01
CA SER A 116 -6.56 19.99 20.95
C SER A 116 -7.06 20.81 19.75
N THR A 117 -6.37 20.71 18.61
CA THR A 117 -6.89 21.25 17.36
C THR A 117 -7.98 20.33 16.86
N SER A 118 -9.25 20.70 17.07
CA SER A 118 -10.33 20.22 16.23
C SER A 118 -10.08 20.73 14.81
N ASN A 119 -10.07 19.84 13.82
CA ASN A 119 -10.18 20.25 12.42
C ASN A 119 -11.57 20.87 12.23
N SER A 120 -11.69 22.19 12.43
CA SER A 120 -12.90 22.93 12.10
C SER A 120 -12.90 23.26 10.60
N THR A 121 -13.50 22.38 9.80
CA THR A 121 -14.14 22.78 8.53
C THR A 121 -15.65 22.79 8.74
N ASP A 122 -16.10 23.55 9.72
CA ASP A 122 -17.50 23.95 9.84
C ASP A 122 -17.53 25.48 10.01
N ARG A 123 -17.76 26.18 8.90
CA ARG A 123 -18.04 27.62 8.90
C ARG A 123 -19.51 27.80 8.60
N THR A 124 -20.32 27.69 9.65
CA THR A 124 -21.61 28.38 9.73
C THR A 124 -21.96 28.62 11.19
N SER A 125 -21.84 29.89 11.64
CA SER A 125 -22.81 30.64 12.46
C SER A 125 -22.14 31.63 13.42
N THR A 126 -22.32 32.92 13.10
CA THR A 126 -22.61 34.08 13.96
C THR A 126 -21.86 34.32 15.27
N GLU A 127 -21.36 35.55 15.36
CA GLU A 127 -20.80 36.30 16.48
C GLU A 127 -21.44 36.03 17.85
N THR A 128 -20.60 35.87 18.87
CA THR A 128 -20.86 36.45 20.19
C THR A 128 -19.55 36.77 20.88
N THR A 129 -19.38 38.04 21.23
CA THR A 129 -18.23 38.61 21.93
C THR A 129 -18.18 38.15 23.39
N GLY A 130 -17.08 37.54 23.81
CA GLY A 130 -16.76 37.27 25.21
C GLY A 130 -15.26 37.05 25.40
N ASN A 131 -14.62 37.94 26.17
CA ASN A 131 -13.21 37.86 26.54
C ASN A 131 -12.91 36.55 27.30
N ALA A 132 -12.03 35.71 26.74
CA ALA A 132 -11.36 34.62 27.45
C ALA A 132 -9.87 34.59 27.10
N THR A 133 -9.06 35.05 28.04
CA THR A 133 -7.60 34.94 28.09
C THR A 133 -7.18 33.53 28.48
N GLU A 134 -6.53 32.79 27.58
CA GLU A 134 -5.38 31.87 27.78
C GLU A 134 -5.21 30.96 26.54
N THR A 135 -4.27 31.32 25.65
CA THR A 135 -3.99 30.56 24.42
C THR A 135 -3.07 29.36 24.70
N GLY A 136 -3.63 28.14 24.73
CA GLY A 136 -2.83 26.91 24.75
C GLY A 136 -2.06 26.71 23.44
N LYS A 137 -0.81 26.20 23.51
CA LYS A 137 0.00 25.84 22.33
C LYS A 137 -0.68 24.67 21.60
N ALA A 138 -0.82 24.77 20.27
CA ALA A 138 -1.42 23.70 19.45
C ALA A 138 -0.53 22.46 19.42
N MET A 139 -1.14 21.28 19.51
CA MET A 139 -0.44 19.99 19.44
C MET A 139 0.24 19.79 18.07
N LEU A 140 1.55 19.56 18.08
CA LEU A 140 2.31 19.23 16.88
C LEU A 140 2.32 17.72 16.62
N PHE A 141 2.29 17.32 15.35
CA PHE A 141 2.32 15.92 14.94
C PHE A 141 3.60 15.66 14.15
N ARG A 142 4.59 15.02 14.78
CA ARG A 142 5.82 14.61 14.11
C ARG A 142 5.54 13.43 13.19
N LYS A 143 5.94 13.56 11.94
CA LYS A 143 5.63 12.63 10.84
C LYS A 143 6.91 12.10 10.20
N GLU A 144 6.81 10.91 9.62
CA GLU A 144 7.90 10.32 8.84
C GLU A 144 8.12 11.16 7.57
N TRP A 145 9.38 11.36 7.17
CA TRP A 145 9.78 12.23 6.07
C TRP A 145 9.00 11.98 4.76
N ARG A 146 8.77 10.72 4.39
CA ARG A 146 8.04 10.33 3.16
C ARG A 146 6.58 10.73 3.19
N SER A 147 5.97 10.80 4.37
CA SER A 147 4.57 11.21 4.53
C SER A 147 4.33 12.72 4.41
N LEU A 148 5.41 13.52 4.41
CA LEU A 148 5.34 14.96 4.16
C LEU A 148 5.16 15.22 2.66
N SER A 149 4.37 16.24 2.33
CA SER A 149 4.29 16.72 0.96
C SER A 149 5.65 17.31 0.51
N PRO A 150 5.95 17.34 -0.80
CA PRO A 150 7.14 18.02 -1.31
C PRO A 150 7.26 19.48 -0.83
N ALA A 151 6.13 20.18 -0.70
CA ALA A 151 6.10 21.57 -0.20
C ALA A 151 6.50 21.65 1.29
N ASP A 152 6.02 20.72 2.12
CA ASP A 152 6.37 20.68 3.54
C ASP A 152 7.85 20.34 3.76
N ARG A 153 8.40 19.42 2.96
CA ARG A 153 9.85 19.11 3.00
C ARG A 153 10.68 20.34 2.65
N LYS A 154 10.33 21.04 1.57
CA LYS A 154 11.00 22.30 1.17
C LYS A 154 10.87 23.37 2.25
N SER A 155 9.72 23.48 2.91
CA SER A 155 9.49 24.43 4.02
C SER A 155 10.40 24.14 5.22
N PHE A 156 10.57 22.86 5.59
CA PHE A 156 11.52 22.46 6.63
C PHE A 156 12.97 22.79 6.24
N ILE A 157 13.38 22.42 5.02
CA ILE A 157 14.72 22.69 4.48
C ILE A 157 15.03 24.19 4.52
N ALA A 158 14.10 25.03 4.04
CA ALA A 158 14.25 26.47 4.03
C ALA A 158 14.37 27.05 5.45
N ALA A 159 13.63 26.52 6.42
CA ALA A 159 13.73 26.96 7.81
C ALA A 159 15.10 26.60 8.44
N VAL A 160 15.64 25.42 8.13
CA VAL A 160 16.98 25.02 8.59
C VAL A 160 18.06 25.93 7.96
N GLN A 161 18.00 26.18 6.65
CA GLN A 161 18.90 27.12 5.98
C GLN A 161 18.77 28.55 6.56
N CYS A 162 17.57 28.98 6.92
CA CYS A 162 17.36 30.25 7.59
C CYS A 162 18.09 30.33 8.93
N LEU A 163 18.09 29.27 9.76
CA LEU A 163 18.86 29.26 11.01
C LEU A 163 20.37 29.37 10.78
N MET A 164 20.88 28.83 9.67
CA MET A 164 22.28 28.98 9.26
C MET A 164 22.63 30.41 8.83
N LEU A 165 21.64 31.25 8.54
CA LEU A 165 21.82 32.68 8.21
C LEU A 165 21.59 33.61 9.40
N LYS A 166 20.93 33.13 10.46
CA LYS A 166 20.68 33.94 11.67
C LYS A 166 21.97 34.14 12.46
N PRO A 167 22.19 35.32 13.06
CA PRO A 167 23.37 35.55 13.89
C PRO A 167 23.35 34.63 15.12
N PRO A 168 24.54 34.20 15.61
CA PRO A 168 24.65 33.39 16.81
C PRO A 168 24.33 34.22 18.05
N VAL A 169 23.81 33.56 19.07
CA VAL A 169 23.57 34.10 20.41
C VAL A 169 24.73 33.83 21.37
N THR A 170 25.66 32.92 21.04
CA THR A 170 26.85 32.69 21.86
C THR A 170 27.89 33.80 21.70
N ASP A 171 28.74 33.99 22.72
CA ASP A 171 29.84 34.95 22.67
C ASP A 171 30.92 34.49 21.67
N ARG A 172 30.97 35.16 20.52
CA ARG A 172 31.92 34.90 19.43
C ARG A 172 33.39 34.96 19.84
N LYS A 173 33.73 35.66 20.92
CA LYS A 173 35.12 35.68 21.44
C LYS A 173 35.47 34.35 22.12
N ARG A 174 34.49 33.69 22.72
CA ARG A 174 34.66 32.41 23.44
C ARG A 174 34.42 31.20 22.54
N ILE A 175 33.52 31.33 21.57
CA ILE A 175 33.16 30.26 20.63
C ILE A 175 33.32 30.77 19.18
N PRO A 176 34.56 30.99 18.69
CA PRO A 176 34.81 31.54 17.36
C PRO A 176 34.22 30.75 16.18
N MET A 177 34.04 29.44 16.35
CA MET A 177 33.36 28.59 15.36
C MET A 177 31.88 28.94 15.16
N SER A 178 31.21 29.56 16.14
CA SER A 178 29.78 29.85 16.01
C SER A 178 29.55 31.03 15.09
N LYS A 179 29.20 30.75 13.83
CA LYS A 179 28.92 31.77 12.81
C LYS A 179 27.44 32.09 12.71
N SER A 180 26.59 31.14 13.09
CA SER A 180 25.14 31.21 12.97
C SER A 180 24.42 30.65 14.20
N LEU A 181 23.12 30.92 14.30
CA LEU A 181 22.27 30.30 15.32
C LEU A 181 22.25 28.76 15.17
N TYR A 182 22.39 28.23 13.95
CA TYR A 182 22.56 26.80 13.74
C TYR A 182 23.84 26.27 14.40
N ASP A 183 24.96 27.01 14.26
CA ASP A 183 26.23 26.63 14.86
C ASP A 183 26.21 26.65 16.40
N ASP A 184 25.38 27.50 17.01
CA ASP A 184 25.16 27.48 18.46
C ASP A 184 24.59 26.15 18.94
N PHE A 185 23.71 25.51 18.15
CA PHE A 185 23.21 24.17 18.47
C PHE A 185 24.36 23.16 18.46
N VAL A 186 25.25 23.21 17.47
CA VAL A 186 26.43 22.33 17.40
C VAL A 186 27.34 22.54 18.62
N ALA A 187 27.60 23.80 18.98
CA ALA A 187 28.42 24.14 20.14
C ALA A 187 27.79 23.67 21.47
N VAL A 188 26.47 23.90 21.67
CA VAL A 188 25.75 23.47 22.88
C VAL A 188 25.77 21.96 23.03
N HIS A 189 25.61 21.21 21.93
CA HIS A 189 25.70 19.76 21.95
C HIS A 189 27.12 19.28 22.35
N PHE A 190 28.16 19.85 21.75
CA PHE A 190 29.54 19.54 22.11
C PHE A 190 29.84 19.81 23.59
N LEU A 191 29.45 20.98 24.09
CA LEU A 191 29.68 21.38 25.48
C LEU A 191 28.94 20.51 26.49
N ASN A 192 27.77 19.97 26.09
CA ASN A 192 26.97 19.09 26.94
C ASN A 192 27.20 17.59 26.69
N PHE A 193 28.01 17.21 25.71
CA PHE A 193 28.20 15.81 25.31
C PHE A 193 28.48 14.90 26.51
N ARG A 194 29.39 15.31 27.40
CA ARG A 194 29.79 14.54 28.58
C ARG A 194 28.71 14.45 29.67
N ASN A 195 27.65 15.23 29.58
CA ASN A 195 26.53 15.21 30.53
C ASN A 195 25.26 14.59 29.91
N ALA A 196 25.21 14.47 28.58
CA ALA A 196 24.05 13.99 27.84
C ALA A 196 24.15 12.52 27.40
N HIS A 197 25.34 12.02 27.02
CA HIS A 197 25.48 10.67 26.45
C HIS A 197 25.89 9.64 27.50
N LEU A 198 25.27 8.46 27.47
CA LEU A 198 25.44 7.38 28.47
C LEU A 198 25.19 7.85 29.91
N THR A 199 24.27 8.80 30.09
CA THR A 199 23.86 9.38 31.38
C THR A 199 22.36 9.22 31.64
N ALA A 200 21.94 9.54 32.85
CA ALA A 200 20.51 9.63 33.21
C ALA A 200 19.73 10.68 32.40
N SER A 201 20.42 11.66 31.82
CA SER A 201 19.81 12.79 31.11
C SER A 201 19.58 12.54 29.62
N PHE A 202 20.10 11.44 29.04
CA PHE A 202 20.14 11.23 27.58
C PHE A 202 18.83 11.55 26.86
N PHE A 203 17.73 10.90 27.25
CA PHE A 203 16.46 11.09 26.56
C PHE A 203 15.88 12.49 26.78
N ALA A 204 15.91 12.98 28.01
CA ALA A 204 15.38 14.31 28.33
C ALA A 204 16.18 15.43 27.65
N PHE A 205 17.51 15.29 27.59
CA PHE A 205 18.39 16.21 26.88
C PHE A 205 18.03 16.27 25.40
N HIS A 206 18.03 15.14 24.69
CA HIS A 206 17.76 15.13 23.24
C HIS A 206 16.33 15.54 22.92
N ARG A 207 15.35 15.15 23.75
CA ARG A 207 13.97 15.61 23.64
C ARG A 207 13.85 17.13 23.74
N TYR A 208 14.47 17.73 24.75
CA TYR A 208 14.43 19.19 24.94
C TYR A 208 15.25 19.92 23.87
N TYR A 209 16.36 19.34 23.44
CA TYR A 209 17.21 19.86 22.37
C TYR A 209 16.46 19.91 21.03
N LEU A 210 15.76 18.82 20.67
CA LEU A 210 14.90 18.75 19.48
C LEU A 210 13.73 19.74 19.57
N ALA A 211 13.05 19.82 20.71
CA ALA A 211 11.95 20.76 20.92
C ALA A 211 12.42 22.23 20.84
N THR A 212 13.63 22.52 21.33
CA THR A 212 14.24 23.86 21.21
C THR A 212 14.60 24.19 19.76
N PHE A 213 15.15 23.23 19.01
CA PHE A 213 15.41 23.40 17.58
C PHE A 213 14.11 23.65 16.79
N GLU A 214 13.09 22.83 17.03
CA GLU A 214 11.75 22.99 16.46
C GLU A 214 11.15 24.36 16.80
N ASP A 215 11.27 24.81 18.04
CA ASP A 215 10.80 26.14 18.46
C ASP A 215 11.54 27.26 17.73
N LYS A 216 12.87 27.16 17.55
CA LYS A 216 13.67 28.14 16.79
C LYS A 216 13.37 28.14 15.30
N LEU A 217 13.16 26.98 14.67
CA LEU A 217 12.67 26.93 13.29
C LEU A 217 11.36 27.70 13.12
N ARG A 218 10.45 27.57 14.09
CA ARG A 218 9.12 28.20 14.04
C ARG A 218 9.16 29.69 14.38
N THR A 219 9.90 30.07 15.41
CA THR A 219 9.93 31.44 15.95
C THR A 219 10.88 32.37 15.20
N GLU A 220 12.05 31.88 14.77
CA GLU A 220 13.06 32.70 14.09
C GLU A 220 12.93 32.66 12.57
N CYS A 221 12.39 31.56 12.04
CA CYS A 221 12.36 31.24 10.60
C CYS A 221 10.96 30.93 10.05
N GLY A 222 9.91 31.08 10.86
CA GLY A 222 8.52 31.03 10.38
C GLY A 222 8.01 29.64 9.97
N PHE A 223 8.74 28.56 10.28
CA PHE A 223 8.30 27.19 10.01
C PHE A 223 6.93 26.93 10.65
N LYS A 224 6.00 26.31 9.90
CA LYS A 224 4.64 26.03 10.40
C LYS A 224 4.41 24.56 10.72
N GLY A 225 5.25 23.66 10.20
CA GLY A 225 5.18 22.23 10.43
C GLY A 225 5.72 21.79 11.80
N ALA A 226 5.73 20.48 12.00
CA ALA A 226 6.41 19.81 13.11
C ALA A 226 7.74 19.21 12.62
N LEU A 227 8.66 18.98 13.55
CA LEU A 227 9.94 18.33 13.27
C LEU A 227 9.69 16.93 12.70
N PRO A 228 10.18 16.61 11.49
CA PRO A 228 9.99 15.29 10.92
C PRO A 228 11.02 14.30 11.46
N TYR A 229 10.71 13.01 11.32
CA TYR A 229 11.65 11.92 11.63
C TYR A 229 11.97 11.09 10.39
N TRP A 230 13.11 10.41 10.41
CA TRP A 230 13.52 9.47 9.37
C TRP A 230 13.40 8.04 9.88
N GLU A 231 12.53 7.24 9.26
CA GLU A 231 12.41 5.81 9.57
C GLU A 231 13.48 5.01 8.83
N TRP A 232 14.58 4.69 9.54
CA TRP A 232 15.72 3.95 8.97
C TRP A 232 15.33 2.58 8.42
N GLY A 233 14.31 1.93 9.02
CA GLY A 233 13.86 0.60 8.62
C GLY A 233 13.47 0.52 7.14
N LEU A 234 12.98 1.62 6.57
CA LEU A 234 12.59 1.74 5.15
C LEU A 234 13.80 1.87 4.20
N ASP A 235 14.99 2.15 4.73
CA ASP A 235 16.18 2.55 3.96
C ASP A 235 17.38 1.62 4.18
N THR A 236 17.18 0.50 4.87
CA THR A 236 18.27 -0.40 5.28
C THR A 236 19.10 -0.95 4.12
N GLN A 237 18.49 -1.18 2.96
CA GLN A 237 19.16 -1.74 1.79
C GLN A 237 19.95 -0.69 1.01
N ASN A 238 19.44 0.54 0.91
CA ASN A 238 20.06 1.60 0.13
C ASN A 238 19.71 2.99 0.70
N PRO A 239 20.42 3.45 1.73
CA PRO A 239 20.16 4.77 2.33
C PRO A 239 20.33 5.92 1.34
N ALA A 240 21.18 5.78 0.32
CA ALA A 240 21.38 6.81 -0.72
C ALA A 240 20.16 6.99 -1.65
N ALA A 241 19.28 6.00 -1.75
CA ALA A 241 18.00 6.11 -2.47
C ALA A 241 16.86 6.67 -1.61
N SER A 242 17.09 6.88 -0.31
CA SER A 242 16.11 7.48 0.58
C SER A 242 15.68 8.86 0.07
N PRO A 243 14.40 9.25 0.15
CA PRO A 243 13.98 10.63 -0.11
C PRO A 243 14.59 11.65 0.86
N VAL A 244 15.24 11.20 1.93
CA VAL A 244 16.08 12.05 2.81
C VAL A 244 17.40 12.40 2.13
N PHE A 245 17.94 11.53 1.28
CA PHE A 245 19.30 11.59 0.72
C PHE A 245 19.42 11.48 -0.81
N ASP A 246 18.31 11.47 -1.55
CA ASP A 246 18.32 11.28 -3.02
C ASP A 246 18.99 12.44 -3.80
N GLY A 247 19.32 13.55 -3.12
CA GLY A 247 19.94 14.73 -3.69
C GLY A 247 18.96 15.66 -4.42
N SER A 248 17.66 15.39 -4.37
CA SER A 248 16.61 16.26 -4.88
C SER A 248 16.49 17.55 -4.07
N GLU A 249 15.77 18.54 -4.61
CA GLU A 249 15.39 19.76 -3.87
C GLU A 249 14.54 19.50 -2.62
N THR A 250 13.97 18.30 -2.50
CA THR A 250 13.14 17.87 -1.35
C THR A 250 13.89 16.99 -0.36
N SER A 251 15.20 16.85 -0.50
CA SER A 251 16.08 16.04 0.36
C SER A 251 16.98 16.91 1.24
N LEU A 252 17.69 16.29 2.19
CA LEU A 252 18.73 16.94 2.98
C LEU A 252 20.11 16.88 2.31
N GLY A 253 20.17 16.69 1.00
CA GLY A 253 21.40 16.57 0.22
C GLY A 253 21.75 15.11 -0.10
N SER A 254 22.60 14.91 -1.10
CA SER A 254 23.02 13.57 -1.52
C SER A 254 23.95 12.88 -0.52
N ASP A 255 24.34 11.66 -0.85
CA ASP A 255 25.59 11.09 -0.33
C ASP A 255 26.80 11.97 -0.69
N GLY A 256 27.92 11.74 0.00
CA GLY A 256 29.21 12.33 -0.32
C GLY A 256 29.78 11.79 -1.63
N ALA A 257 30.69 12.55 -2.25
CA ALA A 257 31.48 12.04 -3.37
C ALA A 257 32.16 10.72 -2.99
N PRO A 258 32.15 9.70 -3.86
CA PRO A 258 32.63 8.37 -3.50
C PRO A 258 34.14 8.38 -3.25
N ILE A 259 34.54 7.87 -2.09
CA ILE A 259 35.94 7.66 -1.69
C ILE A 259 36.08 6.20 -1.29
N ARG A 260 37.00 5.47 -1.95
CA ARG A 260 37.28 4.09 -1.59
C ARG A 260 38.03 4.03 -0.25
N HIS A 261 37.53 3.26 0.69
CA HIS A 261 38.16 3.05 2.01
C HIS A 261 37.76 1.71 2.64
N ASP A 262 38.46 1.32 3.71
CA ASP A 262 38.26 0.02 4.39
C ASP A 262 37.11 0.01 5.42
N GLY A 263 36.39 1.13 5.55
CA GLY A 263 35.30 1.29 6.53
C GLY A 263 35.81 1.63 7.94
N PHE A 264 34.95 1.53 8.95
CA PHE A 264 35.27 1.92 10.32
C PHE A 264 35.67 0.74 11.20
N ARG A 265 36.60 0.99 12.12
CA ARG A 265 36.92 0.09 13.23
C ARG A 265 36.58 0.83 14.51
N ILE A 266 35.64 0.32 15.29
CA ILE A 266 35.15 1.01 16.50
C ILE A 266 35.55 0.21 17.72
N ARG A 267 36.42 0.78 18.55
CA ARG A 267 36.82 0.19 19.83
C ARG A 267 35.81 0.54 20.91
N GLN A 268 35.11 -0.46 21.42
CA GLN A 268 34.22 -0.31 22.57
C GLN A 268 35.02 0.06 23.83
N PRO A 269 34.57 1.06 24.62
CA PRO A 269 35.38 1.68 25.65
C PRO A 269 35.64 0.81 26.88
N PHE A 270 34.73 -0.08 27.27
CA PHE A 270 34.87 -0.95 28.44
C PHE A 270 35.34 -2.35 28.07
N THR A 271 34.67 -3.00 27.10
CA THR A 271 34.99 -4.38 26.67
C THR A 271 36.29 -4.43 25.87
N LYS A 272 36.70 -3.30 25.27
CA LYS A 272 37.82 -3.19 24.33
C LYS A 272 37.64 -3.96 23.02
N ASN A 273 36.43 -4.51 22.77
CA ASN A 273 36.09 -5.20 21.53
C ASN A 273 36.16 -4.22 20.36
N ILE A 274 36.59 -4.72 19.19
CA ILE A 274 36.64 -3.94 17.96
C ILE A 274 35.49 -4.40 17.06
N ILE A 275 34.58 -3.49 16.78
CA ILE A 275 33.49 -3.68 15.82
C ILE A 275 33.95 -3.20 14.46
N PHE A 276 33.81 -4.06 13.44
CA PHE A 276 34.18 -3.77 12.06
C PHE A 276 32.93 -3.40 11.27
N LEU A 277 32.94 -2.21 10.68
CA LEU A 277 31.89 -1.73 9.79
C LEU A 277 32.43 -1.67 8.36
N LYS A 278 31.65 -2.21 7.41
CA LYS A 278 31.99 -2.11 5.99
C LYS A 278 31.91 -0.65 5.53
N SER A 279 32.60 -0.34 4.43
CA SER A 279 32.54 0.98 3.80
C SER A 279 31.13 1.34 3.36
N GLY A 280 30.74 2.60 3.49
CA GLY A 280 29.57 3.12 2.79
C GLY A 280 29.88 3.43 1.33
N THR A 281 28.97 4.16 0.69
CA THR A 281 29.07 4.52 -0.74
C THR A 281 29.70 5.89 -0.99
N GLY A 282 29.99 6.65 0.07
CA GLY A 282 30.43 8.05 0.00
C GLY A 282 31.84 8.25 0.54
N GLY A 283 31.99 9.20 1.47
CA GLY A 283 33.23 9.56 2.17
C GLY A 283 33.72 10.98 1.86
N GLY A 284 33.32 11.55 0.73
CA GLY A 284 33.67 12.90 0.29
C GLY A 284 32.62 13.97 0.61
N CYS A 285 32.82 15.17 0.07
CA CYS A 285 31.85 16.27 0.19
C CYS A 285 30.55 15.92 -0.54
N ILE A 286 29.40 16.34 0.01
CA ILE A 286 28.12 16.28 -0.69
C ILE A 286 28.16 17.20 -1.92
N GLN A 287 27.61 16.74 -3.05
CA GLN A 287 27.64 17.50 -4.31
C GLN A 287 26.26 17.92 -4.83
N ARG A 288 25.16 17.30 -4.34
CA ARG A 288 23.80 17.61 -4.81
C ARG A 288 22.84 17.87 -3.65
N GLY A 289 21.78 18.61 -3.95
CA GLY A 289 20.71 18.98 -3.02
C GLY A 289 20.98 20.23 -2.19
N PRO A 290 20.02 20.63 -1.34
CA PRO A 290 19.96 21.96 -0.73
C PRO A 290 21.11 22.33 0.22
N PHE A 291 21.81 21.33 0.76
CA PHE A 291 22.93 21.53 1.70
C PHE A 291 24.31 21.23 1.09
N SER A 292 24.40 21.07 -0.24
CA SER A 292 25.67 20.81 -0.94
C SER A 292 26.75 21.89 -0.74
N ASN A 293 26.34 23.15 -0.57
CA ASN A 293 27.24 24.28 -0.30
C ASN A 293 27.38 24.62 1.19
N MET A 294 26.90 23.75 2.09
CA MET A 294 27.00 23.98 3.53
C MET A 294 28.46 23.91 4.00
N THR A 295 28.85 24.90 4.82
CA THR A 295 30.16 24.92 5.50
C THR A 295 29.99 24.46 6.95
N VAL A 296 30.80 23.49 7.35
CA VAL A 296 30.90 23.00 8.73
C VAL A 296 32.04 23.75 9.41
N HIS A 297 31.74 24.49 10.48
CA HIS A 297 32.71 25.35 11.16
C HIS A 297 33.42 24.68 12.35
N MET A 298 32.71 23.84 13.10
CA MET A 298 33.25 23.24 14.32
C MET A 298 34.29 22.16 13.99
N GLY A 299 35.46 22.22 14.64
CA GLY A 299 36.54 21.26 14.43
C GLY A 299 36.20 19.83 14.88
N PRO A 300 36.69 18.79 14.18
CA PRO A 300 36.57 17.41 14.62
C PRO A 300 37.09 17.20 16.05
N SER A 301 36.31 16.54 16.90
CA SER A 301 36.62 16.33 18.32
C SER A 301 36.73 14.84 18.66
N ARG A 302 35.94 13.98 18.00
CA ARG A 302 35.98 12.51 18.13
C ARG A 302 35.62 11.84 16.80
N LEU A 303 36.08 12.41 15.68
CA LEU A 303 35.74 11.94 14.34
C LEU A 303 36.35 10.57 14.07
N LEU A 304 35.51 9.55 13.84
CA LEU A 304 35.98 8.23 13.45
C LEU A 304 36.76 8.29 12.13
N GLN A 305 37.81 7.49 12.04
CA GLN A 305 38.70 7.45 10.88
C GLN A 305 38.64 6.08 10.21
N TYR A 306 38.77 6.07 8.88
CA TYR A 306 38.74 4.82 8.13
C TYR A 306 39.99 3.97 8.39
N GLY A 307 39.82 2.65 8.46
CA GLY A 307 40.93 1.69 8.60
C GLY A 307 41.64 1.69 9.97
N THR A 308 41.24 2.55 10.91
CA THR A 308 41.83 2.62 12.27
C THR A 308 40.75 2.73 13.34
N ASP A 309 41.09 2.32 14.56
CA ASP A 309 40.25 2.42 15.75
C ASP A 309 40.54 3.68 16.59
N LYS A 310 41.44 4.54 16.12
CA LYS A 310 41.79 5.81 16.75
C LYS A 310 41.00 6.95 16.10
N PRO A 311 40.11 7.63 16.85
CA PRO A 311 39.43 8.80 16.31
C PRO A 311 40.41 9.96 16.12
N PHE A 312 40.06 10.86 15.20
CA PHE A 312 40.75 12.12 14.97
C PHE A 312 40.11 13.24 15.77
N ASN A 313 40.95 14.07 16.39
CA ASN A 313 40.53 15.24 17.13
C ASN A 313 41.52 16.39 16.92
N VAL A 314 41.01 17.61 16.78
CA VAL A 314 41.84 18.82 16.80
C VAL A 314 42.04 19.28 18.25
N SER A 315 43.10 20.06 18.49
CA SER A 315 43.43 20.56 19.83
C SER A 315 42.44 21.63 20.33
N GLN A 316 41.88 22.44 19.42
CA GLN A 316 40.96 23.53 19.74
C GLN A 316 39.72 23.46 18.82
N PRO A 317 38.77 22.56 19.08
CA PRO A 317 37.60 22.34 18.22
C PRO A 317 36.63 23.53 18.17
N LEU A 318 36.72 24.45 19.15
CA LEU A 318 35.92 25.68 19.19
C LEU A 318 36.45 26.80 18.28
N LEU A 319 37.63 26.62 17.66
CA LEU A 319 38.09 27.51 16.61
C LEU A 319 37.33 27.26 15.30
N ASP A 320 37.24 28.29 14.48
CA ASP A 320 36.62 28.22 13.15
C ASP A 320 37.51 27.42 12.19
N LEU A 321 37.04 26.23 11.80
CA LEU A 321 37.73 25.28 10.93
C LEU A 321 36.81 24.89 9.76
N PRO A 322 36.58 25.83 8.81
CA PRO A 322 35.60 25.68 7.76
C PRO A 322 35.97 24.56 6.79
N ARG A 323 35.01 23.69 6.50
CA ARG A 323 35.11 22.60 5.51
C ARG A 323 33.74 22.23 4.96
N CYS A 324 33.72 21.46 3.87
CA CYS A 324 32.48 20.95 3.30
C CYS A 324 31.80 19.93 4.24
N LEU A 325 30.47 19.83 4.14
CA LEU A 325 29.71 18.71 4.69
C LEU A 325 30.04 17.41 3.93
N LYS A 326 30.44 16.37 4.64
CA LYS A 326 30.74 15.04 4.07
C LYS A 326 29.79 13.98 4.62
N ARG A 327 29.40 13.04 3.78
CA ARG A 327 28.60 11.86 4.16
C ARG A 327 29.19 10.59 3.59
N ASP A 328 28.96 9.49 4.28
CA ASP A 328 29.34 8.15 3.84
C ASP A 328 28.16 7.20 4.13
N LEU A 329 27.14 7.26 3.27
CA LEU A 329 25.90 6.55 3.52
C LEU A 329 26.10 5.03 3.57
N ASN A 330 25.67 4.41 4.67
CA ASN A 330 26.12 3.05 5.00
C ASN A 330 24.96 2.05 5.16
N ALA A 331 24.67 1.31 4.09
CA ALA A 331 23.64 0.25 4.08
C ALA A 331 23.99 -0.92 5.03
N TYR A 332 25.27 -1.25 5.19
CA TYR A 332 25.69 -2.31 6.11
C TYR A 332 25.34 -1.95 7.56
N VAL A 333 25.63 -0.71 7.98
CA VAL A 333 25.24 -0.21 9.30
C VAL A 333 23.72 -0.20 9.46
N ALA A 334 23.01 0.32 8.45
CA ALA A 334 21.55 0.44 8.49
C ALA A 334 20.86 -0.92 8.68
N SER A 335 21.22 -1.90 7.87
CA SER A 335 20.70 -3.28 7.97
C SER A 335 21.11 -3.99 9.26
N THR A 336 22.34 -3.75 9.75
CA THR A 336 22.84 -4.42 10.96
C THR A 336 22.21 -3.89 12.24
N TYR A 337 22.01 -2.56 12.36
CA TYR A 337 21.62 -1.93 13.63
C TYR A 337 20.24 -1.27 13.61
N ASN A 338 19.74 -0.80 12.48
CA ASN A 338 18.59 0.10 12.41
C ASN A 338 17.38 -0.46 11.63
N SER A 339 17.31 -1.77 11.44
CA SER A 339 16.14 -2.44 10.87
C SER A 339 14.89 -2.31 11.76
N PHE A 340 13.71 -2.54 11.17
CA PHE A 340 12.47 -2.63 11.93
C PHE A 340 12.56 -3.70 13.02
N ARG A 341 13.10 -4.88 12.71
CA ARG A 341 13.40 -5.92 13.70
C ARG A 341 14.16 -5.39 14.92
N ASN A 342 15.24 -4.63 14.72
CA ASN A 342 16.06 -4.16 15.83
C ASN A 342 15.37 -3.08 16.66
N THR A 343 14.66 -2.15 16.01
CA THR A 343 13.88 -1.11 16.70
C THR A 343 12.69 -1.71 17.46
N THR A 344 11.97 -2.66 16.88
CA THR A 344 10.90 -3.43 17.53
C THR A 344 11.45 -4.24 18.71
N THR A 345 12.53 -5.00 18.52
CA THR A 345 13.17 -5.79 19.59
C THR A 345 13.60 -4.90 20.75
N LEU A 346 14.20 -3.74 20.46
CA LEU A 346 14.57 -2.76 21.47
C LEU A 346 13.35 -2.32 22.30
N ILE A 347 12.23 -2.00 21.64
CA ILE A 347 10.99 -1.55 22.30
C ILE A 347 10.34 -2.68 23.10
N THR A 348 10.17 -3.87 22.52
CA THR A 348 9.37 -4.96 23.11
C THR A 348 10.13 -5.71 24.19
N ASN A 349 11.46 -5.85 24.07
CA ASN A 349 12.25 -6.70 24.96
C ASN A 349 12.91 -5.92 26.11
N SER A 350 12.86 -4.58 26.07
CA SER A 350 13.38 -3.75 27.17
C SER A 350 12.28 -3.44 28.18
N ASN A 351 12.23 -4.15 29.30
CA ASN A 351 11.17 -3.94 30.30
C ASN A 351 11.42 -2.78 31.28
N ASN A 352 12.60 -2.15 31.22
CA ASN A 352 12.97 -1.04 32.10
C ASN A 352 13.89 -0.04 31.38
N ILE A 353 13.95 1.18 31.93
CA ILE A 353 14.70 2.29 31.33
C ILE A 353 16.22 2.02 31.25
N LYS A 354 16.79 1.26 32.19
CA LYS A 354 18.22 0.91 32.19
C LYS A 354 18.58 0.11 30.94
N ASN A 355 17.86 -0.98 30.69
CA ASN A 355 18.12 -1.85 29.54
C ASN A 355 17.79 -1.15 28.23
N PHE A 356 16.68 -0.41 28.19
CA PHE A 356 16.29 0.36 27.00
C PHE A 356 17.37 1.40 26.64
N ALA A 357 17.79 2.22 27.60
CA ALA A 357 18.83 3.23 27.39
C ALA A 357 20.17 2.63 26.99
N ALA A 358 20.59 1.54 27.65
CA ALA A 358 21.86 0.90 27.39
C ALA A 358 21.90 0.21 26.00
N LEU A 359 20.84 -0.51 25.62
CA LEU A 359 20.78 -1.16 24.30
C LEU A 359 20.66 -0.13 23.17
N LEU A 360 19.82 0.90 23.34
CA LEU A 360 19.64 1.96 22.34
C LEU A 360 20.95 2.70 22.05
N GLN A 361 21.75 2.99 23.08
CA GLN A 361 23.02 3.72 22.97
C GLN A 361 24.24 2.81 22.69
N GLY A 362 24.08 1.48 22.68
CA GLY A 362 25.20 0.55 22.50
C GLY A 362 26.18 0.52 23.69
N ASP A 363 25.67 0.66 24.91
CA ASP A 363 26.47 0.64 26.14
C ASP A 363 27.06 -0.75 26.39
N ASP A 364 28.35 -0.89 26.11
CA ASP A 364 29.09 -2.16 26.15
C ASP A 364 29.32 -2.70 27.57
N ARG A 365 28.98 -1.94 28.60
CA ARG A 365 28.89 -2.46 29.99
C ARG A 365 27.74 -3.44 30.17
N SER A 366 26.66 -3.27 29.41
CA SER A 366 25.46 -4.11 29.49
C SER A 366 25.26 -4.95 28.23
N PHE A 367 25.61 -4.41 27.07
CA PHE A 367 25.41 -5.03 25.75
C PHE A 367 26.71 -4.97 24.93
N PRO A 368 27.66 -5.91 25.14
CA PRO A 368 28.88 -5.97 24.35
C PRO A 368 28.58 -6.29 22.87
N ASN A 369 29.48 -5.90 21.96
CA ASN A 369 29.43 -6.20 20.52
C ASN A 369 28.25 -5.59 19.73
N THR A 370 27.58 -4.56 20.26
CA THR A 370 26.58 -3.79 19.52
C THR A 370 26.86 -2.29 19.61
N LEU A 371 26.41 -1.54 18.60
CA LEU A 371 26.42 -0.09 18.58
C LEU A 371 25.05 0.49 18.97
N GLY A 372 24.01 -0.33 19.04
CA GLY A 372 22.65 0.14 19.25
C GLY A 372 22.12 0.98 18.08
N VAL A 373 20.85 1.36 18.15
CA VAL A 373 20.18 2.12 17.07
C VAL A 373 20.63 3.59 17.04
N ASN A 374 21.11 4.15 18.16
CA ASN A 374 21.58 5.54 18.22
C ASN A 374 22.89 5.73 17.45
N MET A 375 23.97 5.06 17.88
CA MET A 375 25.25 5.12 17.16
C MET A 375 25.11 4.50 15.76
N GLY A 376 24.32 3.44 15.61
CA GLY A 376 23.99 2.87 14.31
C GLY A 376 23.43 3.93 13.36
N GLY A 377 22.35 4.61 13.74
CA GLY A 377 21.68 5.59 12.87
C GLY A 377 22.57 6.79 12.51
N GLN A 378 23.42 7.21 13.45
CA GLN A 378 24.42 8.23 13.19
C GLN A 378 25.46 7.76 12.15
N LEU A 379 25.92 6.51 12.24
CA LEU A 379 26.89 5.93 11.31
C LEU A 379 26.28 5.47 9.98
N ILE A 380 24.94 5.45 9.84
CA ILE A 380 24.31 5.40 8.52
C ILE A 380 24.62 6.69 7.76
N ILE A 381 24.63 7.84 8.44
CA ILE A 381 24.97 9.14 7.81
C ILE A 381 26.47 9.21 7.54
N GLY A 382 27.29 8.82 8.53
CA GLY A 382 28.74 8.74 8.40
C GLY A 382 29.39 10.09 8.09
N GLY A 383 30.60 10.06 7.54
CA GLY A 383 31.32 11.25 7.10
C GLY A 383 31.62 12.26 8.21
N ASP A 384 31.69 13.55 7.85
CA ASP A 384 32.12 14.65 8.72
C ASP A 384 31.12 15.80 8.58
N PRO A 385 30.34 16.12 9.64
CA PRO A 385 30.54 15.71 11.03
C PRO A 385 29.76 14.46 11.47
N GLY A 386 29.03 13.78 10.56
CA GLY A 386 28.10 12.72 10.94
C GLY A 386 28.75 11.55 11.70
N ALA A 387 30.01 11.19 11.46
CA ALA A 387 30.73 10.16 12.21
C ALA A 387 31.42 10.67 13.50
N ASP A 388 31.22 11.93 13.89
CA ASP A 388 31.68 12.50 15.16
C ASP A 388 30.51 12.73 16.11
N GLU A 389 30.30 11.81 17.05
CA GLU A 389 29.25 11.86 18.08
C GLU A 389 29.16 13.17 18.86
N THR A 390 30.23 13.96 18.93
CA THR A 390 30.21 15.21 19.68
C THR A 390 29.67 16.41 18.89
N ILE A 391 29.81 16.38 17.56
CA ILE A 391 29.48 17.51 16.68
C ILE A 391 28.55 17.11 15.52
N ALA A 392 27.98 15.90 15.56
CA ALA A 392 27.02 15.37 14.61
C ALA A 392 25.84 16.30 14.25
N PRO A 393 25.32 17.18 15.15
CA PRO A 393 24.32 18.17 14.77
C PRO A 393 24.75 19.12 13.64
N GLY A 394 26.04 19.18 13.32
CA GLY A 394 26.53 19.91 12.15
C GLY A 394 26.07 19.32 10.81
N ASP A 395 25.49 18.12 10.77
CA ASP A 395 24.77 17.59 9.61
C ASP A 395 23.24 17.77 9.81
N PRO A 396 22.51 18.41 8.89
CA PRO A 396 21.04 18.56 8.99
C PRO A 396 20.27 17.24 9.14
N ALA A 397 20.79 16.11 8.67
CA ALA A 397 20.17 14.80 8.82
C ALA A 397 20.15 14.30 10.28
N PHE A 398 21.00 14.86 11.14
CA PHE A 398 20.99 14.60 12.58
C PHE A 398 19.61 14.83 13.20
N TRP A 399 18.90 15.89 12.79
CA TRP A 399 17.63 16.28 13.40
C TRP A 399 16.54 15.24 13.16
N LEU A 400 16.49 14.65 11.96
CA LEU A 400 15.54 13.58 11.63
C LEU A 400 15.92 12.26 12.32
N HIS A 401 17.21 11.95 12.40
CA HIS A 401 17.74 10.79 13.12
C HIS A 401 17.41 10.87 14.61
N GLN A 402 17.68 11.98 15.28
CA GLN A 402 17.36 12.14 16.69
C GLN A 402 15.86 12.25 16.97
N ALA A 403 15.06 12.81 16.03
CA ALA A 403 13.61 12.74 16.12
C ALA A 403 13.09 11.29 16.08
N GLN A 404 13.74 10.40 15.32
CA GLN A 404 13.44 8.96 15.33
C GLN A 404 13.87 8.30 16.65
N ILE A 405 15.00 8.68 17.25
CA ILE A 405 15.40 8.21 18.59
C ILE A 405 14.37 8.62 19.66
N ASP A 406 13.95 9.87 19.66
CA ASP A 406 12.90 10.36 20.57
C ASP A 406 11.55 9.68 20.31
N ARG A 407 11.23 9.36 19.05
CA ARG A 407 10.06 8.54 18.69
C ARG A 407 10.13 7.17 19.34
N LEU A 408 11.25 6.44 19.21
CA LEU A 408 11.39 5.11 19.82
C LEU A 408 11.22 5.17 21.34
N TYR A 409 11.80 6.19 21.99
CA TYR A 409 11.61 6.42 23.42
C TYR A 409 10.15 6.74 23.76
N TRP A 410 9.48 7.59 22.97
CA TRP A 410 8.07 7.91 23.14
C TRP A 410 7.18 6.66 23.00
N VAL A 411 7.39 5.82 21.98
CA VAL A 411 6.64 4.55 21.82
C VAL A 411 6.86 3.66 23.03
N TRP A 412 8.12 3.41 23.39
CA TRP A 412 8.48 2.57 24.53
C TRP A 412 7.86 3.08 25.84
N GLN A 413 7.90 4.39 26.07
CA GLN A 413 7.33 5.02 27.25
C GLN A 413 5.81 4.85 27.29
N ASN A 414 5.11 5.05 26.17
CA ASN A 414 3.64 4.97 26.12
C ASN A 414 3.08 3.55 26.21
N LEU A 415 3.90 2.50 26.08
CA LEU A 415 3.46 1.12 26.35
C LEU A 415 3.10 0.88 27.83
N ASP A 416 3.69 1.63 28.77
CA ASP A 416 3.33 1.62 30.20
C ASP A 416 3.76 2.97 30.81
N PHE A 417 3.03 4.03 30.43
CA PHE A 417 3.42 5.41 30.73
C PHE A 417 3.60 5.66 32.23
N GLU A 418 2.72 5.11 33.07
CA GLU A 418 2.77 5.28 34.53
C GLU A 418 4.07 4.77 35.14
N LYS A 419 4.60 3.64 34.64
CA LYS A 419 5.82 3.03 35.20
C LYS A 419 7.10 3.42 34.46
N ARG A 420 7.00 4.04 33.29
CA ARG A 420 8.15 4.34 32.40
C ARG A 420 8.55 5.82 32.38
N GLN A 421 8.39 6.52 33.51
CA GLN A 421 8.82 7.92 33.68
C GLN A 421 10.12 8.08 34.48
N GLY A 422 10.85 6.99 34.71
CA GLY A 422 12.13 7.01 35.42
C GLY A 422 13.33 7.36 34.51
N VAL A 423 14.48 7.61 35.14
CA VAL A 423 15.79 7.76 34.49
C VAL A 423 16.77 6.69 34.97
N SER A 424 17.84 6.43 34.22
CA SER A 424 18.90 5.50 34.63
C SER A 424 20.27 5.97 34.18
N GLY A 425 21.26 5.88 35.08
CA GLY A 425 22.65 6.27 34.84
C GLY A 425 23.15 7.32 35.83
N THR A 426 24.39 7.74 35.63
CA THR A 426 25.05 8.83 36.38
C THR A 426 24.93 10.15 35.64
N LEU A 427 25.43 11.24 36.21
CA LEU A 427 25.35 12.58 35.59
C LEU A 427 26.43 12.83 34.53
N THR A 428 27.47 12.00 34.51
CA THR A 428 28.62 12.14 33.63
C THR A 428 28.77 10.91 32.73
N PHE A 429 29.24 11.15 31.51
CA PHE A 429 29.56 10.16 30.49
C PHE A 429 30.48 9.12 31.08
N GLN A 430 30.05 7.87 31.04
CA GLN A 430 30.79 6.72 31.58
C GLN A 430 31.12 6.83 33.08
N ASN A 431 30.44 7.72 33.81
CA ASN A 431 30.73 8.05 35.19
C ASN A 431 32.15 8.60 35.41
N VAL A 432 32.65 9.43 34.46
CA VAL A 432 33.98 10.05 34.52
C VAL A 432 33.90 11.58 34.33
N PRO A 433 34.20 12.39 35.37
CA PRO A 433 34.50 11.98 36.74
C PRO A 433 33.29 11.32 37.43
N LYS A 434 33.52 10.58 38.52
CA LYS A 434 32.44 9.88 39.24
C LYS A 434 31.41 10.87 39.78
N THR A 435 30.13 10.56 39.59
CA THR A 435 28.98 11.34 40.07
C THR A 435 27.94 10.41 40.70
N ARG A 436 26.97 11.01 41.40
CA ARG A 436 25.78 10.28 41.87
C ARG A 436 24.92 9.80 40.70
N ASN A 437 23.99 8.89 40.98
CA ASN A 437 22.92 8.58 40.04
C ASN A 437 22.08 9.83 39.76
N GLY A 438 21.64 9.97 38.51
CA GLY A 438 20.73 11.03 38.11
C GLY A 438 19.31 10.78 38.60
N SER A 439 18.53 11.86 38.64
CA SER A 439 17.15 11.91 39.09
C SER A 439 16.33 12.77 38.14
N VAL A 440 15.01 12.56 38.12
CA VAL A 440 14.07 13.40 37.35
C VAL A 440 14.03 14.86 37.83
N GLU A 441 14.60 15.15 39.01
CA GLU A 441 14.76 16.52 39.53
C GLU A 441 15.98 17.26 38.97
N ASP A 442 16.88 16.57 38.26
CA ASP A 442 18.03 17.20 37.62
C ASP A 442 17.60 18.10 36.46
N ALA A 443 18.33 19.20 36.25
CA ALA A 443 18.04 20.17 35.20
C ALA A 443 18.84 19.87 33.92
N ILE A 444 18.19 20.03 32.78
CA ILE A 444 18.79 20.09 31.46
C ILE A 444 19.05 21.56 31.13
N ASP A 445 20.31 21.92 30.91
CA ASP A 445 20.73 23.28 30.58
C ASP A 445 21.16 23.36 29.10
N LEU A 446 20.43 24.18 28.32
CA LEU A 446 20.72 24.47 26.92
C LEU A 446 21.12 25.94 26.71
N THR A 447 21.50 26.64 27.78
CA THR A 447 21.91 28.05 27.70
C THR A 447 23.04 28.22 26.69
N PRO A 448 23.00 29.24 25.80
CA PRO A 448 22.02 30.33 25.74
C PRO A 448 20.78 30.09 24.86
N LEU A 449 20.61 28.89 24.28
CA LEU A 449 19.51 28.61 23.35
C LEU A 449 18.14 28.56 24.02
N ALA A 450 18.09 27.97 25.22
CA ALA A 450 16.88 27.90 26.03
C ALA A 450 17.22 27.84 27.52
N LYS A 451 16.25 28.24 28.35
CA LYS A 451 16.40 28.23 29.82
C LYS A 451 16.51 26.79 30.35
N PRO A 452 17.16 26.57 31.51
CA PRO A 452 17.17 25.25 32.14
C PRO A 452 15.76 24.75 32.50
N VAL A 453 15.52 23.45 32.31
CA VAL A 453 14.25 22.76 32.62
C VAL A 453 14.53 21.44 33.33
N LYS A 454 13.70 21.04 34.30
CA LYS A 454 13.87 19.76 35.00
C LYS A 454 13.44 18.59 34.12
N ILE A 455 14.11 17.45 34.28
CA ILE A 455 13.81 16.23 33.53
C ILE A 455 12.34 15.79 33.68
N LYS A 456 11.76 15.89 34.88
CA LYS A 456 10.35 15.53 35.12
C LYS A 456 9.36 16.29 34.23
N ASP A 457 9.68 17.54 33.89
CA ASP A 457 8.84 18.41 33.06
C ASP A 457 8.99 18.08 31.56
N LEU A 458 9.90 17.16 31.21
CA LEU A 458 10.18 16.70 29.84
C LEU A 458 9.69 15.26 29.60
N MET A 459 9.13 14.60 30.61
CA MET A 459 8.66 13.21 30.50
C MET A 459 7.39 13.08 29.66
N ASN A 460 6.48 14.05 29.74
CA ASN A 460 5.23 14.05 28.96
C ASN A 460 5.34 15.01 27.77
N THR A 461 5.38 14.48 26.55
CA THR A 461 5.45 15.31 25.32
C THR A 461 4.15 16.04 25.00
N SER A 462 3.03 15.61 25.59
CA SER A 462 1.68 16.14 25.39
C SER A 462 1.18 16.99 26.57
N GLY A 463 1.99 17.12 27.63
CA GLY A 463 1.62 17.74 28.90
C GLY A 463 1.57 19.27 28.91
N GLY A 464 2.00 19.94 27.84
CA GLY A 464 2.12 21.40 27.77
C GLY A 464 3.56 21.90 27.91
N THR A 465 3.73 23.23 27.96
CA THR A 465 5.05 23.91 27.88
C THR A 465 6.10 23.29 28.83
N PRO A 466 7.30 22.93 28.34
CA PRO A 466 7.87 23.31 27.04
C PRO A 466 7.52 22.40 25.86
N LEU A 467 6.84 21.27 26.09
CA LEU A 467 6.58 20.26 25.05
C LEU A 467 5.11 20.26 24.61
N CYS A 468 4.85 20.17 23.32
CA CYS A 468 3.48 20.02 22.84
C CYS A 468 3.45 19.30 21.50
N TYR A 469 3.79 18.01 21.54
CA TYR A 469 3.78 17.15 20.35
C TYR A 469 3.47 15.70 20.67
N ILE A 470 2.97 15.00 19.65
CA ILE A 470 2.95 13.54 19.59
C ILE A 470 3.65 13.07 18.30
N THR A 471 4.03 11.79 18.27
CA THR A 471 4.67 11.20 17.10
C THR A 471 3.77 10.14 16.49
N ALA A 472 3.62 10.14 15.16
CA ALA A 472 2.78 9.16 14.47
C ALA A 472 3.33 7.73 14.65
N LEU A 473 2.45 6.81 15.03
CA LEU A 473 2.67 5.37 15.00
C LEU A 473 2.26 4.83 13.63
N ILE A 474 3.01 3.87 13.08
CA ILE A 474 2.47 3.02 12.01
C ILE A 474 1.57 2.02 12.74
N MET A 475 0.26 2.26 12.74
CA MET A 475 -0.73 1.37 13.36
C MET A 475 -1.51 0.64 12.28
N ILE A 476 -1.97 -0.57 12.60
CA ILE A 476 -3.05 -1.21 11.84
C ILE A 476 -4.28 -0.32 12.02
N ASP A 477 -4.65 0.38 10.95
CA ASP A 477 -5.75 1.34 10.93
C ASP A 477 -6.74 0.97 9.84
N PHE A 478 -7.99 0.78 10.23
CA PHE A 478 -9.11 0.50 9.33
C PHE A 478 -9.97 1.74 9.07
N THR A 479 -9.61 2.89 9.67
CA THR A 479 -10.29 4.15 9.41
C THR A 479 -9.88 4.67 8.05
N LEU A 480 -10.87 4.95 7.21
CA LEU A 480 -10.60 5.52 5.89
C LEU A 480 -9.99 6.91 6.03
N SER A 481 -9.07 7.28 5.15
CA SER A 481 -8.62 8.66 5.01
C SER A 481 -9.74 9.57 4.48
N SER A 482 -9.53 10.88 4.48
CA SER A 482 -10.46 11.81 3.83
C SER A 482 -10.60 11.55 2.33
N SER A 483 -9.50 11.22 1.62
CA SER A 483 -9.52 10.89 0.19
C SER A 483 -10.28 9.59 -0.08
N GLN A 484 -10.04 8.55 0.73
CA GLN A 484 -10.70 7.25 0.61
C GLN A 484 -12.20 7.34 0.88
N ARG A 485 -12.61 8.11 1.90
CA ARG A 485 -14.03 8.41 2.13
C ARG A 485 -14.65 9.13 0.94
N ALA A 486 -13.98 10.16 0.41
CA ALA A 486 -14.48 10.90 -0.74
C ALA A 486 -14.61 10.00 -1.98
N ALA A 487 -13.64 9.12 -2.26
CA ALA A 487 -13.69 8.16 -3.36
C ALA A 487 -14.90 7.23 -3.23
N ARG A 488 -15.12 6.64 -2.05
CA ARG A 488 -16.29 5.81 -1.76
C ARG A 488 -17.61 6.58 -1.93
N ASP A 489 -17.73 7.76 -1.31
CA ASP A 489 -18.97 8.53 -1.28
C ASP A 489 -19.35 9.06 -2.67
N ASN A 490 -18.35 9.47 -3.45
CA ASN A 490 -18.54 9.87 -4.84
C ASN A 490 -18.98 8.68 -5.71
N ALA A 491 -18.37 7.49 -5.52
CA ALA A 491 -18.77 6.29 -6.24
C ALA A 491 -20.21 5.85 -5.90
N ALA A 492 -20.60 5.89 -4.62
CA ALA A 492 -21.96 5.59 -4.18
C ALA A 492 -22.99 6.58 -4.78
N THR A 493 -22.65 7.87 -4.79
CA THR A 493 -23.47 8.92 -5.39
C THR A 493 -23.62 8.70 -6.90
N PHE A 494 -22.51 8.45 -7.60
CA PHE A 494 -22.53 8.16 -9.03
C PHE A 494 -23.35 6.91 -9.35
N ALA A 495 -23.13 5.82 -8.63
CA ALA A 495 -23.83 4.56 -8.85
C ALA A 495 -25.36 4.71 -8.68
N SER A 496 -25.78 5.37 -7.60
CA SER A 496 -27.20 5.58 -7.31
C SER A 496 -27.91 6.56 -8.26
N GLN A 497 -27.21 7.61 -8.72
CA GLN A 497 -27.79 8.64 -9.60
C GLN A 497 -27.70 8.30 -11.09
N VAL A 498 -26.65 7.58 -11.50
CA VAL A 498 -26.37 7.29 -12.90
C VAL A 498 -26.65 5.82 -13.21
N LEU A 499 -26.01 4.88 -12.52
CA LEU A 499 -26.05 3.47 -12.91
C LEU A 499 -27.35 2.76 -12.52
N ARG A 500 -28.04 3.17 -11.46
CA ARG A 500 -29.27 2.51 -10.98
C ARG A 500 -30.34 2.30 -12.06
N GLY A 501 -30.49 3.27 -12.98
CA GLY A 501 -31.45 3.20 -14.09
C GLY A 501 -31.00 2.34 -15.27
N ALA A 502 -29.76 1.84 -15.28
CA ALA A 502 -29.23 1.04 -16.37
C ALA A 502 -29.98 -0.29 -16.50
N TYR A 503 -30.25 -0.98 -15.39
CA TYR A 503 -30.96 -2.26 -15.40
C TYR A 503 -32.31 -2.17 -16.13
N ASP A 504 -33.13 -1.17 -15.81
CA ASP A 504 -34.42 -0.97 -16.47
C ASP A 504 -34.28 -0.61 -17.96
N ALA A 505 -33.22 0.12 -18.32
CA ALA A 505 -32.95 0.49 -19.69
C ALA A 505 -32.66 -0.73 -20.59
N TYR A 506 -31.95 -1.75 -20.06
CA TYR A 506 -31.60 -2.95 -20.81
C TYR A 506 -32.49 -4.17 -20.55
N THR A 507 -33.47 -4.10 -19.62
CA THR A 507 -34.39 -5.22 -19.31
C THR A 507 -35.90 -4.94 -19.43
N VAL A 508 -36.40 -3.73 -19.17
CA VAL A 508 -37.86 -3.49 -19.00
C VAL A 508 -38.46 -2.41 -19.91
N GLY A 509 -37.77 -1.29 -20.18
CA GLY A 509 -38.49 -0.07 -20.57
C GLY A 509 -38.20 0.58 -21.93
N ALA A 510 -36.93 0.65 -22.37
CA ALA A 510 -36.56 1.62 -23.41
C ALA A 510 -36.32 1.00 -24.81
N TYR A 511 -36.03 -0.30 -24.89
CA TYR A 511 -35.55 -0.95 -26.12
C TYR A 511 -36.31 -2.21 -26.52
N THR A 512 -37.62 -2.27 -26.25
CA THR A 512 -38.56 -3.22 -26.88
C THR A 512 -38.57 -3.15 -28.43
N LYS A 513 -37.80 -2.24 -29.03
CA LYS A 513 -37.59 -2.06 -30.48
C LYS A 513 -36.26 -2.61 -31.02
N LEU A 514 -35.32 -3.05 -30.17
CA LEU A 514 -34.07 -3.68 -30.61
C LEU A 514 -34.15 -5.20 -30.45
N PRO A 515 -33.39 -5.98 -31.24
CA PRO A 515 -33.24 -7.41 -31.00
C PRO A 515 -32.75 -7.65 -29.56
N ASN A 516 -33.34 -8.64 -28.87
CA ASN A 516 -32.91 -9.03 -27.53
C ASN A 516 -31.62 -9.87 -27.60
N ASP A 517 -30.53 -9.23 -28.04
CA ASP A 517 -29.18 -9.79 -28.14
C ASP A 517 -28.17 -8.98 -27.31
N GLY A 518 -27.03 -9.60 -27.01
CA GLY A 518 -25.99 -9.05 -26.16
C GLY A 518 -25.36 -7.78 -26.74
N LYS A 519 -25.32 -7.66 -28.07
CA LYS A 519 -24.83 -6.44 -28.74
C LYS A 519 -25.75 -5.26 -28.45
N SER A 520 -27.05 -5.45 -28.63
CA SER A 520 -28.06 -4.41 -28.44
C SER A 520 -28.13 -3.99 -26.97
N ARG A 521 -28.05 -4.95 -26.04
CA ARG A 521 -27.99 -4.67 -24.61
C ARG A 521 -26.71 -3.92 -24.22
N PHE A 522 -25.55 -4.31 -24.74
CA PHE A 522 -24.31 -3.56 -24.51
C PHE A 522 -24.41 -2.11 -25.02
N LEU A 523 -24.85 -1.92 -26.26
CA LEU A 523 -25.01 -0.59 -26.86
C LEU A 523 -26.02 0.29 -26.10
N SER A 524 -27.03 -0.30 -25.47
CA SER A 524 -27.98 0.44 -24.63
C SER A 524 -27.34 1.11 -23.41
N THR A 525 -26.16 0.64 -22.98
CA THR A 525 -25.43 1.21 -21.83
C THR A 525 -24.58 2.44 -22.19
N ARG A 526 -24.47 2.78 -23.49
CA ARG A 526 -23.59 3.85 -23.98
C ARG A 526 -23.82 5.19 -23.28
N HIS A 527 -25.07 5.62 -23.12
CA HIS A 527 -25.39 6.89 -22.45
C HIS A 527 -24.92 6.94 -20.99
N PHE A 528 -25.00 5.83 -20.27
CA PHE A 528 -24.49 5.72 -18.90
C PHE A 528 -22.97 5.82 -18.85
N PHE A 529 -22.30 5.26 -19.85
CA PHE A 529 -20.87 5.34 -20.01
C PHE A 529 -20.38 6.74 -20.36
N GLU A 530 -21.09 7.46 -21.25
CA GLU A 530 -20.79 8.85 -21.57
C GLU A 530 -20.91 9.75 -20.33
N LYS A 531 -21.93 9.50 -19.48
CA LYS A 531 -22.04 10.14 -18.16
C LYS A 531 -20.89 9.77 -17.21
N ALA A 532 -20.44 8.52 -17.21
CA ALA A 532 -19.28 8.10 -16.43
C ALA A 532 -18.01 8.86 -16.85
N THR A 533 -17.83 9.03 -18.16
CA THR A 533 -16.70 9.75 -18.74
C THR A 533 -16.75 11.23 -18.37
N ALA A 534 -17.91 11.88 -18.54
CA ALA A 534 -18.13 13.28 -18.18
C ALA A 534 -17.98 13.55 -16.67
N ALA A 535 -18.35 12.59 -15.82
CA ALA A 535 -18.16 12.66 -14.37
C ALA A 535 -16.71 12.41 -13.91
N GLY A 536 -15.79 12.11 -14.84
CA GLY A 536 -14.38 11.85 -14.53
C GLY A 536 -14.08 10.43 -14.06
N VAL A 537 -15.06 9.51 -14.05
CA VAL A 537 -14.86 8.12 -13.62
C VAL A 537 -13.84 7.42 -14.51
N VAL A 538 -13.91 7.60 -15.83
CA VAL A 538 -12.93 7.02 -16.77
C VAL A 538 -11.53 7.60 -16.55
N LYS A 539 -11.43 8.90 -16.27
CA LYS A 539 -10.16 9.57 -15.97
C LYS A 539 -9.53 9.04 -14.66
N SER A 540 -10.35 8.62 -13.70
CA SER A 540 -9.87 7.98 -12.46
C SER A 540 -9.35 6.55 -12.64
N LEU A 541 -9.49 5.95 -13.83
CA LEU A 541 -8.88 4.64 -14.12
C LEU A 541 -7.44 4.78 -14.66
N VAL A 542 -6.98 6.01 -14.88
CA VAL A 542 -5.62 6.32 -15.35
C VAL A 542 -4.82 6.89 -14.17
N PRO A 543 -3.57 6.45 -13.96
CA PRO A 543 -2.76 6.93 -12.84
C PRO A 543 -2.34 8.40 -13.00
N PRO A 544 -2.06 9.13 -11.90
CA PRO A 544 -1.73 10.56 -11.95
C PRO A 544 -0.49 10.90 -12.77
N HIS A 545 0.53 10.03 -12.78
CA HIS A 545 1.76 10.25 -13.53
C HIS A 545 1.55 10.21 -15.06
N LEU A 546 0.41 9.69 -15.54
CA LEU A 546 -0.02 9.73 -16.94
C LEU A 546 -1.16 10.75 -17.18
N GLY A 547 -1.38 11.68 -16.25
CA GLY A 547 -2.38 12.76 -16.38
C GLY A 547 -3.81 12.39 -15.94
N GLY A 548 -4.00 11.19 -15.40
CA GLY A 548 -5.27 10.74 -14.84
C GLY A 548 -5.54 11.28 -13.42
N THR A 549 -6.60 10.76 -12.80
CA THR A 549 -6.97 11.08 -11.41
C THR A 549 -7.13 9.84 -10.55
N GLY A 550 -6.49 8.73 -10.97
CA GLY A 550 -6.49 7.49 -10.22
C GLY A 550 -5.92 7.66 -8.82
N GLY A 551 -6.57 7.00 -7.87
CA GLY A 551 -6.12 6.88 -6.50
C GLY A 551 -5.35 5.58 -6.28
N THR A 552 -5.20 5.19 -5.02
CA THR A 552 -4.56 3.89 -4.69
C THR A 552 -5.45 2.71 -5.10
N LEU A 553 -4.90 1.50 -5.17
CA LEU A 553 -5.70 0.30 -5.45
C LEU A 553 -6.73 0.05 -4.33
N LEU A 554 -6.43 0.44 -3.08
CA LEU A 554 -7.42 0.43 -2.00
C LEU A 554 -8.61 1.36 -2.31
N GLU A 555 -8.37 2.56 -2.85
CA GLU A 555 -9.45 3.46 -3.30
C GLU A 555 -10.25 2.83 -4.45
N ALA A 556 -9.57 2.18 -5.41
CA ALA A 556 -10.24 1.43 -6.49
C ALA A 556 -11.10 0.27 -5.95
N ALA A 557 -10.64 -0.43 -4.90
CA ALA A 557 -11.39 -1.50 -4.25
C ALA A 557 -12.65 -0.96 -3.54
N LEU A 558 -12.59 0.22 -2.93
CA LEU A 558 -13.75 0.92 -2.35
C LEU A 558 -14.77 1.30 -3.43
N VAL A 559 -14.29 1.95 -4.50
CA VAL A 559 -15.13 2.35 -5.64
C VAL A 559 -15.82 1.13 -6.25
N THR A 560 -15.07 0.04 -6.48
CA THR A 560 -15.59 -1.20 -7.07
C THR A 560 -16.75 -1.78 -6.25
N GLU A 561 -16.62 -1.82 -4.91
CA GLU A 561 -17.70 -2.33 -4.04
C GLU A 561 -18.97 -1.49 -4.19
N GLU A 562 -18.85 -0.15 -4.23
CA GLU A 562 -20.01 0.75 -4.35
C GLU A 562 -20.72 0.61 -5.70
N LEU A 563 -19.96 0.53 -6.80
CA LEU A 563 -20.54 0.34 -8.14
C LEU A 563 -21.27 -1.00 -8.24
N PHE A 564 -20.67 -2.09 -7.75
CA PHE A 564 -21.24 -3.44 -7.81
C PHE A 564 -22.41 -3.65 -6.84
N ALA A 565 -22.51 -2.87 -5.77
CA ALA A 565 -23.67 -2.95 -4.89
C ALA A 565 -24.95 -2.38 -5.52
N GLU A 566 -24.83 -1.46 -6.49
CA GLU A 566 -25.98 -0.87 -7.18
C GLU A 566 -26.28 -1.59 -8.49
N GLU A 567 -25.32 -1.61 -9.42
CA GLU A 567 -25.55 -2.13 -10.77
C GLU A 567 -24.26 -2.75 -11.36
N PRO A 568 -24.07 -4.08 -11.20
CA PRO A 568 -22.86 -4.77 -11.65
C PRO A 568 -22.65 -4.78 -13.17
N GLY A 569 -23.74 -4.81 -13.96
CA GLY A 569 -23.71 -4.96 -15.41
C GLY A 569 -22.93 -3.85 -16.12
N ALA A 570 -23.40 -2.62 -16.01
CA ALA A 570 -22.76 -1.45 -16.61
C ALA A 570 -21.47 -1.06 -15.86
N ALA A 571 -21.40 -1.29 -14.53
CA ALA A 571 -20.16 -1.09 -13.79
C ALA A 571 -19.00 -1.92 -14.35
N LEU A 572 -19.24 -3.18 -14.72
CA LEU A 572 -18.21 -4.04 -15.31
C LEU A 572 -17.67 -3.49 -16.63
N ASN A 573 -18.51 -2.87 -17.47
CA ASN A 573 -18.07 -2.23 -18.70
C ASN A 573 -17.09 -1.07 -18.44
N ILE A 574 -17.28 -0.32 -17.35
CA ILE A 574 -16.37 0.75 -16.93
C ILE A 574 -15.06 0.15 -16.40
N LEU A 575 -15.12 -0.83 -15.50
CA LEU A 575 -13.92 -1.41 -14.88
C LEU A 575 -13.06 -2.20 -15.87
N THR A 576 -13.64 -2.74 -16.95
CA THR A 576 -12.88 -3.42 -18.01
C THR A 576 -11.90 -2.48 -18.72
N ILE A 577 -12.19 -1.17 -18.76
CA ILE A 577 -11.24 -0.16 -19.26
C ILE A 577 -9.96 -0.19 -18.43
N SER A 578 -10.08 -0.23 -17.10
CA SER A 578 -8.94 -0.27 -16.19
C SER A 578 -8.06 -1.47 -16.51
N LEU A 579 -8.65 -2.67 -16.63
CA LEU A 579 -7.92 -3.88 -17.02
C LEU A 579 -7.25 -3.75 -18.40
N GLY A 580 -7.91 -3.09 -19.37
CA GLY A 580 -7.33 -2.84 -20.68
C GLY A 580 -6.15 -1.85 -20.66
N LEU A 581 -6.14 -0.90 -19.73
CA LEU A 581 -5.08 0.11 -19.62
C LEU A 581 -3.92 -0.33 -18.74
N MET A 582 -4.14 -1.23 -17.78
CA MET A 582 -3.09 -1.73 -16.87
C MET A 582 -1.83 -2.24 -17.59
N PRO A 583 -1.89 -3.02 -18.69
CA PRO A 583 -0.68 -3.42 -19.41
C PRO A 583 0.07 -2.25 -20.06
N VAL A 584 -0.61 -1.16 -20.44
CA VAL A 584 0.05 0.07 -20.91
C VAL A 584 0.88 0.68 -19.79
N VAL A 585 0.35 0.65 -18.55
CA VAL A 585 1.02 1.17 -17.36
C VAL A 585 2.18 0.27 -16.92
N PHE A 586 1.99 -1.06 -16.90
CA PHE A 586 2.93 -2.01 -16.27
C PHE A 586 3.96 -2.65 -17.20
N SER A 587 3.84 -2.47 -18.51
CA SER A 587 4.76 -3.09 -19.49
C SER A 587 6.15 -2.47 -19.54
N GLY A 588 6.36 -1.29 -18.97
CA GLY A 588 7.59 -0.51 -19.15
C GLY A 588 7.68 0.17 -20.53
N ALA A 589 6.54 0.28 -21.24
CA ALA A 589 6.44 1.08 -22.45
C ALA A 589 6.93 2.53 -22.22
N GLY A 590 7.58 3.12 -23.22
CA GLY A 590 8.10 4.48 -23.12
C GLY A 590 7.00 5.51 -22.84
N ALA A 591 7.33 6.56 -22.07
CA ALA A 591 6.37 7.56 -21.61
C ALA A 591 5.57 8.24 -22.75
N GLU A 592 6.18 8.40 -23.93
CA GLU A 592 5.52 8.96 -25.11
C GLU A 592 4.40 8.04 -25.63
N LEU A 593 4.66 6.74 -25.74
CA LEU A 593 3.67 5.73 -26.15
C LEU A 593 2.56 5.59 -25.11
N GLN A 594 2.91 5.57 -23.82
CA GLN A 594 1.93 5.54 -22.74
C GLN A 594 0.99 6.74 -22.83
N SER A 595 1.54 7.94 -22.98
CA SER A 595 0.76 9.18 -23.13
C SER A 595 -0.13 9.17 -24.38
N GLU A 596 0.38 8.68 -25.51
CA GLU A 596 -0.41 8.50 -26.75
C GLU A 596 -1.64 7.60 -26.48
N LEU A 597 -1.42 6.45 -25.84
CA LEU A 597 -2.43 5.42 -25.63
C LEU A 597 -3.48 5.80 -24.57
N VAL A 598 -3.10 6.50 -23.51
CA VAL A 598 -4.06 6.93 -22.48
C VAL A 598 -4.79 8.22 -22.85
N GLY A 599 -4.25 9.02 -23.78
CA GLY A 599 -4.79 10.33 -24.17
C GLY A 599 -6.31 10.37 -24.41
N PRO A 600 -6.94 9.40 -25.11
CA PRO A 600 -8.39 9.37 -25.31
C PRO A 600 -9.21 9.28 -24.00
N PHE A 601 -8.67 8.63 -22.96
CA PHE A 601 -9.34 8.41 -21.68
C PHE A 601 -9.24 9.63 -20.74
N LEU A 602 -8.38 10.60 -21.07
CA LEU A 602 -8.16 11.81 -20.29
C LEU A 602 -9.09 12.98 -20.66
N LYS A 603 -9.77 12.90 -21.81
CA LYS A 603 -10.53 14.01 -22.39
C LYS A 603 -11.80 14.38 -21.61
N GLY A 604 -12.40 13.42 -20.88
CA GLY A 604 -13.65 13.64 -20.16
C GLY A 604 -14.90 13.70 -21.06
N GLU A 605 -14.80 13.24 -22.31
CA GLU A 605 -15.91 13.21 -23.26
C GLU A 605 -15.97 11.89 -24.05
N GLY A 606 -17.16 11.57 -24.57
CA GLY A 606 -17.41 10.37 -25.36
C GLY A 606 -17.46 9.08 -24.52
N ALA A 607 -17.26 7.95 -25.19
CA ALA A 607 -17.27 6.62 -24.57
C ALA A 607 -16.04 5.79 -24.98
N PRO A 608 -14.81 6.21 -24.60
CA PRO A 608 -13.60 5.47 -24.96
C PRO A 608 -13.56 4.12 -24.21
N LEU A 609 -13.34 3.03 -24.93
CA LEU A 609 -13.25 1.68 -24.37
C LEU A 609 -11.80 1.18 -24.43
N ALA A 610 -11.41 0.35 -23.48
CA ALA A 610 -10.20 -0.46 -23.54
C ALA A 610 -10.54 -1.87 -23.08
N ALA A 611 -9.81 -2.86 -23.57
CA ALA A 611 -9.98 -4.26 -23.20
C ALA A 611 -8.63 -4.97 -23.22
N LEU A 612 -8.44 -5.94 -22.33
CA LEU A 612 -7.31 -6.87 -22.38
C LEU A 612 -7.75 -8.14 -23.09
N GLN A 613 -7.39 -8.29 -24.37
CA GLN A 613 -7.71 -9.51 -25.14
C GLN A 613 -6.72 -10.62 -24.83
N TRP A 614 -7.04 -11.42 -23.80
CA TRP A 614 -6.18 -12.52 -23.32
C TRP A 614 -6.82 -13.90 -23.50
N SER A 615 -8.09 -14.04 -23.15
CA SER A 615 -8.80 -15.32 -23.17
C SER A 615 -9.10 -15.80 -24.60
N GLU A 616 -8.89 -17.10 -24.85
CA GLU A 616 -9.06 -17.72 -26.16
C GLU A 616 -10.07 -18.88 -26.15
N PRO A 617 -10.64 -19.28 -27.31
CA PRO A 617 -11.58 -20.41 -27.39
C PRO A 617 -11.02 -21.75 -26.88
N GLY A 618 -9.71 -21.99 -27.03
CA GLY A 618 -9.03 -23.19 -26.52
C GLY A 618 -8.78 -23.18 -25.01
N GLY A 619 -9.06 -22.05 -24.34
CA GLY A 619 -8.72 -21.83 -22.94
C GLY A 619 -7.29 -21.35 -22.72
N THR A 620 -7.06 -20.69 -21.58
CA THR A 620 -5.78 -20.03 -21.25
C THR A 620 -5.23 -20.40 -19.88
N ALA A 621 -5.83 -21.37 -19.18
CA ALA A 621 -5.36 -21.77 -17.85
C ALA A 621 -3.94 -22.37 -17.89
N ASN A 622 -3.57 -22.99 -19.02
CA ASN A 622 -2.32 -23.73 -19.20
C ASN A 622 -1.28 -22.96 -20.04
N PHE A 623 -1.44 -21.65 -20.22
CA PHE A 623 -0.60 -20.87 -21.15
C PHE A 623 0.90 -20.85 -20.79
N MET A 624 1.25 -21.20 -19.56
CA MET A 624 2.63 -21.31 -19.06
C MET A 624 3.10 -22.76 -18.87
N GLU A 625 2.27 -23.75 -19.23
CA GLU A 625 2.63 -25.16 -19.08
C GLU A 625 3.69 -25.54 -20.12
N VAL A 626 4.86 -25.97 -19.65
CA VAL A 626 5.96 -26.42 -20.51
C VAL A 626 5.51 -27.67 -21.28
N GLY A 627 5.50 -27.59 -22.61
CA GLY A 627 5.00 -28.67 -23.48
C GLY A 627 3.48 -28.76 -23.60
N GLY A 628 2.73 -27.89 -22.90
CA GLY A 628 1.29 -27.74 -23.05
C GLY A 628 0.91 -26.84 -24.24
N MET A 629 -0.38 -26.77 -24.56
CA MET A 629 -0.89 -25.78 -25.51
C MET A 629 -0.82 -24.39 -24.84
N SER A 630 0.09 -23.53 -25.31
CA SER A 630 0.06 -22.10 -24.96
C SER A 630 -0.97 -21.36 -25.84
N VAL A 631 -1.06 -20.03 -25.73
CA VAL A 631 -2.04 -19.26 -26.51
C VAL A 631 -1.84 -19.49 -28.01
N GLN A 632 -2.94 -19.55 -28.74
CA GLN A 632 -3.01 -19.98 -30.13
C GLN A 632 -2.94 -18.81 -31.12
N THR A 633 -3.19 -17.59 -30.67
CA THR A 633 -2.92 -16.41 -31.49
C THR A 633 -1.40 -16.27 -31.66
N THR A 634 -0.92 -15.92 -32.85
CA THR A 634 0.52 -15.78 -33.13
C THR A 634 0.85 -14.44 -33.77
N ALA A 635 2.09 -13.97 -33.58
CA ALA A 635 2.62 -12.75 -34.19
C ALA A 635 3.91 -13.04 -34.97
N ARG A 636 4.11 -12.36 -36.10
CA ARG A 636 5.31 -12.49 -36.96
C ARG A 636 5.85 -11.12 -37.37
N PHE A 637 7.17 -10.94 -37.32
CA PHE A 637 7.83 -9.75 -37.87
C PHE A 637 7.86 -9.83 -39.40
N ASP A 638 7.57 -8.74 -40.12
CA ASP A 638 7.55 -8.76 -41.59
C ASP A 638 8.93 -9.02 -42.21
N ALA A 639 10.01 -8.72 -41.50
CA ALA A 639 11.38 -9.03 -41.94
C ALA A 639 11.68 -10.55 -41.94
N ASP A 640 10.94 -11.32 -41.12
CA ASP A 640 11.07 -12.77 -40.94
C ASP A 640 9.68 -13.45 -41.03
N ALA A 641 8.90 -13.09 -42.05
CA ALA A 641 7.47 -13.44 -42.19
C ALA A 641 7.14 -14.96 -42.18
N GLU A 642 8.16 -15.80 -42.33
CA GLU A 642 8.04 -17.26 -42.32
C GLU A 642 7.96 -17.89 -40.92
N LYS A 643 8.34 -17.17 -39.84
CA LYS A 643 8.38 -17.75 -38.48
C LYS A 643 7.65 -16.90 -37.42
N PRO A 644 6.87 -17.52 -36.51
CA PRO A 644 6.37 -16.87 -35.30
C PRO A 644 7.50 -16.34 -34.43
N VAL A 645 7.21 -15.33 -33.61
CA VAL A 645 8.17 -14.83 -32.61
C VAL A 645 8.23 -15.77 -31.42
N ASP A 646 9.44 -16.14 -31.03
CA ASP A 646 9.67 -16.95 -29.84
C ASP A 646 9.25 -16.19 -28.57
N GLY A 647 8.32 -16.78 -27.82
CA GLY A 647 7.89 -16.30 -26.51
C GLY A 647 6.81 -15.21 -26.54
N ALA A 648 6.52 -14.63 -25.38
CA ALA A 648 5.38 -13.75 -25.19
C ALA A 648 5.51 -12.38 -25.86
N VAL A 649 4.43 -11.80 -26.41
CA VAL A 649 4.38 -10.44 -26.97
C VAL A 649 3.13 -9.70 -26.47
N LEU A 650 3.27 -8.43 -26.13
CA LEU A 650 2.16 -7.59 -25.71
C LEU A 650 2.08 -6.39 -26.66
N LEU A 651 0.96 -6.24 -27.38
CA LEU A 651 0.76 -5.16 -28.36
C LEU A 651 -0.43 -4.28 -27.99
N ALA A 652 -0.26 -2.97 -28.09
CA ALA A 652 -1.41 -2.07 -28.17
C ALA A 652 -1.98 -2.12 -29.61
N VAL A 653 -3.30 -2.17 -29.77
CA VAL A 653 -3.94 -2.16 -31.09
C VAL A 653 -4.98 -1.03 -31.13
N PRO A 654 -4.53 0.23 -31.29
CA PRO A 654 -5.43 1.37 -31.41
C PRO A 654 -6.43 1.21 -32.56
N ARG A 655 -7.56 1.92 -32.48
CA ARG A 655 -8.58 1.89 -33.52
C ARG A 655 -8.04 2.32 -34.89
N SER A 656 -7.20 3.35 -34.90
CA SER A 656 -6.52 3.84 -36.10
C SER A 656 -5.72 2.75 -36.80
N VAL A 657 -5.03 1.87 -36.04
CA VAL A 657 -4.30 0.75 -36.61
C VAL A 657 -5.24 -0.26 -37.27
N ILE A 658 -6.40 -0.52 -36.67
CA ILE A 658 -7.41 -1.40 -37.29
C ILE A 658 -7.93 -0.79 -38.60
N ASP A 659 -8.21 0.51 -38.61
CA ASP A 659 -8.77 1.22 -39.77
C ASP A 659 -7.74 1.36 -40.93
N GLU A 660 -6.44 1.34 -40.63
CA GLU A 660 -5.36 1.32 -41.62
C GLU A 660 -5.15 -0.04 -42.30
N ASN A 661 -5.78 -1.11 -41.78
CA ASN A 661 -5.67 -2.46 -42.31
C ASN A 661 -6.80 -2.79 -43.31
N PRO A 662 -6.59 -3.79 -44.21
CA PRO A 662 -7.63 -4.26 -45.11
C PRO A 662 -8.91 -4.69 -44.38
N GLU A 663 -10.06 -4.47 -45.01
CA GLU A 663 -11.35 -4.90 -44.49
C GLU A 663 -11.33 -6.40 -44.17
N GLY A 664 -11.78 -6.77 -42.96
CA GLY A 664 -11.77 -8.16 -42.47
C GLY A 664 -10.51 -8.59 -41.71
N ALA A 665 -9.48 -7.73 -41.63
CA ALA A 665 -8.26 -8.00 -40.85
C ALA A 665 -8.50 -8.07 -39.33
N PHE A 666 -9.49 -7.31 -38.85
CA PHE A 666 -10.09 -7.48 -37.54
C PHE A 666 -11.60 -7.65 -37.70
N GLY A 667 -12.21 -8.58 -36.97
CA GLY A 667 -13.65 -8.77 -37.01
C GLY A 667 -14.22 -9.39 -35.75
N VAL A 668 -15.44 -9.00 -35.41
CA VAL A 668 -16.26 -9.69 -34.41
C VAL A 668 -16.89 -10.91 -35.09
N VAL A 669 -16.55 -12.09 -34.61
CA VAL A 669 -17.08 -13.39 -35.07
C VAL A 669 -18.45 -13.64 -34.45
N GLU A 670 -18.59 -13.37 -33.15
CA GLU A 670 -19.79 -13.70 -32.40
C GLU A 670 -19.94 -12.78 -31.18
N TYR A 671 -21.16 -12.31 -30.95
CA TYR A 671 -21.58 -11.67 -29.70
C TYR A 671 -22.14 -12.75 -28.78
N ARG A 672 -21.55 -12.95 -27.60
CA ARG A 672 -21.97 -14.02 -26.69
C ARG A 672 -23.14 -13.56 -25.81
N GLU A 673 -24.13 -14.44 -25.66
CA GLU A 673 -25.19 -14.28 -24.67
C GLU A 673 -24.71 -14.78 -23.30
N THR A 674 -24.81 -13.94 -22.28
CA THR A 674 -24.46 -14.28 -20.89
C THR A 674 -25.71 -14.25 -20.00
N PRO A 675 -25.88 -15.23 -19.10
CA PRO A 675 -27.05 -15.27 -18.21
C PRO A 675 -26.94 -14.27 -17.04
N GLY A 676 -25.72 -13.83 -16.71
CA GLY A 676 -25.42 -12.74 -15.78
C GLY A 676 -24.55 -11.70 -16.48
N PHE A 677 -24.54 -10.45 -15.97
CA PHE A 677 -23.90 -9.32 -16.68
C PHE A 677 -24.35 -9.25 -18.14
N THR A 678 -25.65 -9.24 -18.38
CA THR A 678 -26.28 -9.41 -19.72
C THR A 678 -25.97 -8.29 -20.71
N VAL A 679 -25.42 -7.17 -20.22
CA VAL A 679 -24.93 -6.03 -21.00
C VAL A 679 -23.44 -6.08 -21.31
N HIS A 680 -22.71 -7.08 -20.79
CA HIS A 680 -21.30 -7.24 -21.10
C HIS A 680 -21.15 -8.07 -22.37
N CYS A 681 -20.47 -7.50 -23.37
CA CYS A 681 -20.48 -8.04 -24.73
C CYS A 681 -19.43 -9.13 -24.99
N GLY A 682 -18.27 -9.10 -24.29
CA GLY A 682 -17.13 -10.02 -24.43
C GLY A 682 -17.10 -10.87 -25.72
N PRO A 683 -17.00 -10.24 -26.91
CA PRO A 683 -17.27 -10.94 -28.16
C PRO A 683 -16.12 -11.86 -28.53
N ARG A 684 -16.40 -12.92 -29.31
CA ARG A 684 -15.34 -13.65 -30.00
C ARG A 684 -14.84 -12.77 -31.14
N VAL A 685 -13.56 -12.41 -31.12
CA VAL A 685 -12.91 -11.64 -32.19
C VAL A 685 -11.96 -12.53 -32.98
N ALA A 686 -11.63 -12.10 -34.20
CA ALA A 686 -10.63 -12.74 -35.05
C ALA A 686 -9.67 -11.71 -35.65
N PHE A 687 -8.40 -12.10 -35.73
CA PHE A 687 -7.32 -11.35 -36.36
C PHE A 687 -6.88 -12.12 -37.63
N ARG A 688 -6.94 -11.46 -38.81
CA ARG A 688 -6.64 -12.04 -40.12
C ARG A 688 -5.66 -11.18 -40.90
N ASN A 689 -4.41 -11.58 -40.89
CA ASN A 689 -3.25 -10.82 -41.33
C ASN A 689 -3.27 -9.34 -40.85
N LEU A 690 -3.73 -9.08 -39.62
CA LEU A 690 -3.74 -7.73 -39.05
C LEU A 690 -2.30 -7.24 -38.92
N ARG A 691 -2.01 -6.04 -39.43
CA ARG A 691 -0.68 -5.44 -39.35
C ARG A 691 -0.60 -4.34 -38.31
N VAL A 692 0.31 -4.48 -37.36
CA VAL A 692 0.52 -3.53 -36.27
C VAL A 692 1.92 -2.91 -36.40
N PRO A 693 2.07 -1.57 -36.37
CA PRO A 693 3.38 -0.92 -36.33
C PRO A 693 4.19 -1.31 -35.09
N GLU A 694 5.51 -1.49 -35.25
CA GLU A 694 6.41 -1.89 -34.17
C GLU A 694 6.37 -0.95 -32.95
N LYS A 695 6.11 0.35 -33.17
CA LYS A 695 5.98 1.34 -32.10
C LYS A 695 4.88 1.02 -31.08
N TYR A 696 3.93 0.14 -31.39
CA TYR A 696 2.86 -0.27 -30.48
C TYR A 696 3.17 -1.55 -29.70
N MET A 697 4.40 -2.06 -29.79
CA MET A 697 4.87 -3.15 -28.94
C MET A 697 5.12 -2.64 -27.52
N LEU A 698 4.31 -3.11 -26.58
CA LEU A 698 4.38 -2.74 -25.17
C LEU A 698 5.50 -3.51 -24.46
N ALA A 699 5.56 -4.83 -24.68
CA ALA A 699 6.56 -5.70 -24.06
C ALA A 699 6.74 -7.02 -24.84
N ARG A 700 7.82 -7.74 -24.53
CA ARG A 700 8.13 -9.07 -25.08
C ARG A 700 8.71 -10.01 -24.01
N GLY A 701 8.67 -11.30 -24.28
CA GLY A 701 9.14 -12.36 -23.40
C GLY A 701 8.60 -12.22 -21.98
N ARG A 702 9.50 -12.34 -21.00
CA ARG A 702 9.14 -12.28 -19.57
C ARG A 702 8.46 -10.96 -19.17
N ASP A 703 8.77 -9.85 -19.82
CA ASP A 703 8.19 -8.55 -19.47
C ASP A 703 6.71 -8.48 -19.87
N ALA A 704 6.33 -9.12 -20.98
CA ALA A 704 4.93 -9.23 -21.40
C ALA A 704 4.11 -10.08 -20.42
N VAL A 705 4.65 -11.24 -20.02
CA VAL A 705 4.01 -12.11 -19.01
C VAL A 705 3.87 -11.38 -17.68
N ARG A 706 4.93 -10.70 -17.23
CA ARG A 706 4.94 -9.93 -15.97
C ARG A 706 3.91 -8.81 -15.96
N ALA A 707 3.79 -8.06 -17.04
CA ALA A 707 2.80 -6.98 -17.15
C ALA A 707 1.37 -7.53 -17.02
N VAL A 708 1.09 -8.67 -17.66
CA VAL A 708 -0.23 -9.32 -17.60
C VAL A 708 -0.50 -9.91 -16.22
N ASP A 709 0.46 -10.60 -15.61
CA ASP A 709 0.32 -11.14 -14.25
C ASP A 709 0.09 -10.03 -13.22
N THR A 710 0.76 -8.88 -13.37
CA THR A 710 0.58 -7.71 -12.50
C THR A 710 -0.81 -7.10 -12.67
N ALA A 711 -1.29 -6.96 -13.91
CA ALA A 711 -2.65 -6.50 -14.18
C ALA A 711 -3.69 -7.43 -13.54
N PHE A 712 -3.54 -8.75 -13.73
CA PHE A 712 -4.44 -9.73 -13.12
C PHE A 712 -4.31 -9.84 -11.61
N ALA A 713 -3.15 -9.52 -11.01
CA ALA A 713 -3.02 -9.42 -9.56
C ALA A 713 -3.88 -8.26 -9.05
N ALA A 714 -3.74 -7.06 -9.62
CA ALA A 714 -4.52 -5.89 -9.22
C ALA A 714 -6.04 -6.13 -9.33
N THR A 715 -6.50 -6.74 -10.43
CA THR A 715 -7.93 -7.07 -10.58
C THR A 715 -8.41 -8.15 -9.60
N GLY A 716 -7.53 -9.03 -9.12
CA GLY A 716 -7.89 -10.03 -8.11
C GLY A 716 -8.44 -9.41 -6.83
N ALA A 717 -7.81 -8.34 -6.34
CA ALA A 717 -8.32 -7.57 -5.19
C ALA A 717 -9.67 -6.92 -5.50
N MET A 718 -9.82 -6.31 -6.68
CA MET A 718 -11.07 -5.68 -7.12
C MET A 718 -12.23 -6.68 -7.24
N VAL A 719 -12.00 -7.88 -7.77
CA VAL A 719 -13.01 -8.95 -7.85
C VAL A 719 -13.43 -9.41 -6.44
N GLY A 720 -12.52 -9.39 -5.47
CA GLY A 720 -12.86 -9.56 -4.06
C GLY A 720 -13.92 -8.54 -3.60
N SER A 721 -13.71 -7.26 -3.93
CA SER A 721 -14.68 -6.18 -3.67
C SER A 721 -15.99 -6.32 -4.48
N MET A 722 -15.94 -6.80 -5.72
CA MET A 722 -17.15 -7.12 -6.50
C MET A 722 -18.04 -8.12 -5.76
N GLY A 723 -17.42 -9.17 -5.21
CA GLY A 723 -18.12 -10.16 -4.39
C GLY A 723 -18.74 -9.55 -3.13
N ALA A 724 -18.01 -8.67 -2.44
CA ALA A 724 -18.54 -7.92 -1.28
C ALA A 724 -19.75 -7.05 -1.65
N GLY A 725 -19.70 -6.34 -2.79
CA GLY A 725 -20.79 -5.50 -3.30
C GLY A 725 -22.06 -6.31 -3.59
N ILE A 726 -21.95 -7.40 -4.35
CA ILE A 726 -23.10 -8.29 -4.66
C ILE A 726 -23.71 -8.89 -3.38
N MET A 727 -22.87 -9.37 -2.45
CA MET A 727 -23.35 -9.88 -1.17
C MET A 727 -24.04 -8.80 -0.35
N ARG A 728 -23.54 -7.56 -0.35
CA ARG A 728 -24.13 -6.42 0.35
C ARG A 728 -25.55 -6.15 -0.15
N THR A 729 -25.77 -6.17 -1.46
CA THR A 729 -27.11 -6.01 -2.06
C THR A 729 -28.05 -7.14 -1.66
N ALA A 730 -27.58 -8.39 -1.74
CA ALA A 730 -28.35 -9.56 -1.33
C ALA A 730 -28.73 -9.50 0.16
N PHE A 731 -27.78 -9.10 1.01
CA PHE A 731 -27.97 -8.94 2.45
C PHE A 731 -28.99 -7.86 2.77
N LEU A 732 -28.92 -6.68 2.15
CA LEU A 732 -29.86 -5.59 2.40
C LEU A 732 -31.29 -5.97 1.98
N ALA A 733 -31.45 -6.64 0.83
CA ALA A 733 -32.75 -7.12 0.39
C ALA A 733 -33.33 -8.17 1.36
N ALA A 734 -32.53 -9.14 1.78
CA ALA A 734 -32.94 -10.18 2.72
C ALA A 734 -33.22 -9.62 4.12
N LEU A 735 -32.40 -8.68 4.61
CA LEU A 735 -32.56 -8.05 5.92
C LEU A 735 -33.83 -7.20 5.97
N LYS A 736 -34.11 -6.42 4.91
CA LYS A 736 -35.34 -5.64 4.80
C LYS A 736 -36.56 -6.55 4.90
N PHE A 737 -36.62 -7.57 4.05
CA PHE A 737 -37.69 -8.57 4.09
C PHE A 737 -37.82 -9.20 5.48
N ALA A 738 -36.70 -9.61 6.09
CA ALA A 738 -36.72 -10.29 7.37
C ALA A 738 -37.27 -9.43 8.51
N LYS A 739 -37.02 -8.11 8.48
CA LYS A 739 -37.52 -7.16 9.47
C LYS A 739 -38.99 -6.80 9.28
N GLU A 740 -39.48 -6.83 8.04
CA GLU A 740 -40.82 -6.35 7.69
C GLU A 740 -41.87 -7.46 7.64
N ASP A 741 -41.49 -8.68 7.22
CA ASP A 741 -42.41 -9.79 6.98
C ASP A 741 -42.37 -10.83 8.13
N SER A 742 -43.53 -11.31 8.58
CA SER A 742 -43.65 -12.38 9.58
C SER A 742 -43.92 -13.76 8.97
N ARG A 743 -44.18 -13.82 7.66
CA ARG A 743 -44.66 -14.99 6.91
C ARG A 743 -45.86 -15.65 7.57
N GLY A 744 -46.81 -14.82 8.01
CA GLY A 744 -48.02 -15.24 8.72
C GLY A 744 -47.78 -15.72 10.15
N GLY A 745 -46.55 -15.59 10.67
CA GLY A 745 -46.19 -15.97 12.04
C GLY A 745 -46.42 -14.86 13.08
N ARG A 746 -46.20 -15.20 14.34
CA ARG A 746 -46.33 -14.29 15.50
C ARG A 746 -45.18 -13.26 15.63
N VAL A 747 -44.03 -13.56 15.05
CA VAL A 747 -42.81 -12.73 15.09
C VAL A 747 -42.28 -12.49 13.68
N LYS A 748 -41.49 -11.44 13.49
CA LYS A 748 -40.83 -11.16 12.21
C LYS A 748 -39.84 -12.28 11.86
N VAL A 749 -39.54 -12.46 10.58
CA VAL A 749 -38.57 -13.48 10.13
C VAL A 749 -37.20 -13.26 10.79
N ALA A 750 -36.80 -12.01 11.02
CA ALA A 750 -35.54 -11.64 11.68
C ALA A 750 -35.43 -12.13 13.15
N GLU A 751 -36.56 -12.40 13.81
CA GLU A 751 -36.58 -12.90 15.20
C GLU A 751 -36.44 -14.43 15.29
N ARG A 752 -36.46 -15.13 14.14
CA ARG A 752 -36.29 -16.57 14.08
C ARG A 752 -34.80 -16.90 13.98
N GLN A 753 -34.28 -17.67 14.95
CA GLN A 753 -32.85 -17.98 15.06
C GLN A 753 -32.24 -18.44 13.74
N SER A 754 -32.85 -19.40 13.02
CA SER A 754 -32.28 -19.91 11.76
C SER A 754 -32.18 -18.86 10.64
N ALA A 755 -33.09 -17.87 10.60
CA ALA A 755 -33.00 -16.78 9.64
C ALA A 755 -31.96 -15.74 10.08
N ALA A 756 -31.90 -15.46 11.38
CA ALA A 756 -30.86 -14.59 11.97
C ALA A 756 -29.46 -15.17 11.75
N ASP A 757 -29.25 -16.47 11.95
CA ASP A 757 -27.97 -17.16 11.75
C ASP A 757 -27.45 -17.01 10.30
N LEU A 758 -28.34 -17.13 9.32
CA LEU A 758 -28.02 -16.90 7.91
C LEU A 758 -27.63 -15.45 7.65
N LEU A 759 -28.37 -14.48 8.20
CA LEU A 759 -28.05 -13.05 8.07
C LEU A 759 -26.72 -12.70 8.74
N VAL A 760 -26.45 -13.24 9.93
CA VAL A 760 -25.17 -13.06 10.63
C VAL A 760 -24.03 -13.65 9.81
N SER A 761 -24.19 -14.88 9.32
CA SER A 761 -23.18 -15.54 8.49
C SER A 761 -22.91 -14.76 7.20
N LEU A 762 -23.95 -14.24 6.55
CA LEU A 762 -23.81 -13.41 5.35
C LEU A 762 -23.08 -12.09 5.66
N LYS A 763 -23.44 -11.41 6.75
CA LYS A 763 -22.76 -10.18 7.18
C LYS A 763 -21.27 -10.41 7.45
N THR A 764 -20.93 -11.50 8.14
CA THR A 764 -19.53 -11.88 8.40
C THR A 764 -18.77 -12.11 7.09
N ARG A 765 -19.36 -12.81 6.11
CA ARG A 765 -18.71 -13.02 4.81
C ARG A 765 -18.45 -11.73 4.04
N ILE A 766 -19.39 -10.78 4.09
CA ILE A 766 -19.20 -9.45 3.49
C ILE A 766 -17.98 -8.77 4.11
N ASP A 767 -17.89 -8.77 5.44
CA ASP A 767 -16.79 -8.11 6.15
C ASP A 767 -15.45 -8.80 5.86
N THR A 768 -15.40 -10.13 5.88
CA THR A 768 -14.17 -10.89 5.58
C THR A 768 -13.73 -10.68 4.12
N ALA A 769 -14.66 -10.69 3.16
CA ALA A 769 -14.33 -10.45 1.75
C ALA A 769 -13.79 -9.03 1.54
N ARG A 770 -14.41 -8.03 2.18
CA ARG A 770 -13.97 -6.64 2.15
C ARG A 770 -12.58 -6.47 2.74
N LEU A 771 -12.35 -6.97 3.96
CA LEU A 771 -11.07 -6.84 4.64
C LEU A 771 -9.94 -7.53 3.88
N LEU A 772 -10.20 -8.70 3.28
CA LEU A 772 -9.21 -9.40 2.48
C LEU A 772 -8.91 -8.66 1.17
N ALA A 773 -9.91 -8.08 0.51
CA ALA A 773 -9.72 -7.23 -0.66
C ALA A 773 -8.93 -5.96 -0.33
N TRP A 774 -9.24 -5.29 0.78
CA TRP A 774 -8.52 -4.09 1.24
C TRP A 774 -7.07 -4.41 1.60
N ARG A 775 -6.84 -5.51 2.32
CA ARG A 775 -5.50 -5.99 2.66
C ARG A 775 -4.70 -6.26 1.39
N ALA A 776 -5.25 -7.02 0.45
CA ALA A 776 -4.58 -7.34 -0.80
C ALA A 776 -4.26 -6.10 -1.64
N ALA A 777 -5.21 -5.16 -1.74
CA ALA A 777 -5.02 -3.91 -2.45
C ALA A 777 -3.91 -3.06 -1.81
N SER A 778 -3.94 -2.90 -0.49
CA SER A 778 -2.92 -2.16 0.27
C SER A 778 -1.54 -2.82 0.23
N ALA A 779 -1.47 -4.16 0.22
CA ALA A 779 -0.23 -4.91 0.06
C ALA A 779 0.41 -4.65 -1.32
N LEU A 780 -0.42 -4.64 -2.37
CA LEU A 780 0.04 -4.35 -3.72
C LEU A 780 0.45 -2.88 -3.89
N ASP A 781 -0.29 -1.93 -3.31
CA ASP A 781 0.08 -0.51 -3.27
C ASP A 781 1.45 -0.29 -2.58
N ARG A 782 1.78 -1.10 -1.57
CA ARG A 782 3.03 -1.03 -0.81
C ARG A 782 4.17 -1.87 -1.40
N GLY A 783 3.92 -2.63 -2.47
CA GLY A 783 4.91 -3.50 -3.10
C GLY A 783 5.36 -4.65 -2.20
N GLU A 784 4.48 -5.18 -1.34
CA GLU A 784 4.81 -6.31 -0.47
C GLU A 784 5.10 -7.57 -1.30
N LYS A 785 6.12 -8.36 -0.92
CA LYS A 785 6.49 -9.63 -1.58
C LYS A 785 5.29 -10.57 -1.75
N ASN A 786 4.47 -10.53 -0.70
CA ASN A 786 3.13 -11.06 -0.52
C ASN A 786 2.05 -10.86 -1.59
N ALA A 787 2.09 -9.70 -2.25
CA ALA A 787 0.87 -9.04 -2.71
C ALA A 787 0.08 -9.82 -3.76
N VAL A 788 0.77 -10.52 -4.67
CA VAL A 788 0.15 -11.33 -5.72
C VAL A 788 -0.61 -12.53 -5.15
N GLU A 789 -0.08 -13.13 -4.09
CA GLU A 789 -0.74 -14.20 -3.35
C GLU A 789 -2.02 -13.69 -2.69
N LEU A 790 -1.93 -12.60 -1.92
CA LEU A 790 -3.08 -11.97 -1.26
C LEU A 790 -4.17 -11.57 -2.25
N CYS A 791 -3.80 -10.99 -3.39
CA CYS A 791 -4.75 -10.65 -4.44
C CYS A 791 -5.47 -11.88 -4.99
N SER A 792 -4.76 -13.00 -5.17
CA SER A 792 -5.34 -14.27 -5.59
C SER A 792 -6.25 -14.87 -4.49
N GLN A 793 -5.86 -14.78 -3.22
CA GLN A 793 -6.69 -15.18 -2.08
C GLN A 793 -7.98 -14.35 -1.98
N ALA A 794 -7.88 -13.02 -2.13
CA ALA A 794 -9.02 -12.11 -2.15
C ALA A 794 -10.01 -12.45 -3.26
N LYS A 795 -9.49 -12.71 -4.48
CA LYS A 795 -10.29 -13.16 -5.62
C LYS A 795 -11.00 -14.47 -5.29
N ILE A 796 -10.27 -15.50 -4.85
CA ILE A 796 -10.80 -16.83 -4.56
C ILE A 796 -11.90 -16.76 -3.51
N TYR A 797 -11.60 -16.15 -2.35
CA TYR A 797 -12.53 -16.08 -1.24
C TYR A 797 -13.73 -15.20 -1.57
N GLY A 798 -13.52 -13.97 -2.03
CA GLY A 798 -14.60 -13.01 -2.28
C GLY A 798 -15.59 -13.52 -3.34
N SER A 799 -15.09 -14.15 -4.40
CA SER A 799 -15.94 -14.71 -5.45
C SER A 799 -16.75 -15.93 -4.99
N GLU A 800 -16.15 -16.87 -4.27
CA GLU A 800 -16.86 -18.06 -3.77
C GLU A 800 -17.81 -17.72 -2.62
N ALA A 801 -17.42 -16.77 -1.76
CA ALA A 801 -18.27 -16.24 -0.71
C ALA A 801 -19.51 -15.57 -1.30
N ALA A 802 -19.41 -14.88 -2.44
CA ALA A 802 -20.55 -14.25 -3.09
C ALA A 802 -21.62 -15.25 -3.52
N VAL A 803 -21.22 -16.35 -4.18
CA VAL A 803 -22.15 -17.42 -4.58
C VAL A 803 -22.90 -17.98 -3.37
N LYS A 804 -22.15 -18.31 -2.31
CA LYS A 804 -22.74 -18.83 -1.07
C LYS A 804 -23.65 -17.80 -0.39
N GLY A 805 -23.21 -16.55 -0.34
CA GLY A 805 -23.90 -15.47 0.34
C GLY A 805 -25.24 -15.12 -0.30
N VAL A 806 -25.32 -15.06 -1.63
CA VAL A 806 -26.58 -14.86 -2.35
C VAL A 806 -27.55 -16.02 -2.09
N ALA A 807 -27.07 -17.26 -2.15
CA ALA A 807 -27.91 -18.43 -1.87
C ALA A 807 -28.46 -18.44 -0.43
N GLU A 808 -27.66 -18.01 0.56
CA GLU A 808 -28.10 -17.87 1.95
C GLU A 808 -29.13 -16.74 2.11
N ALA A 809 -28.94 -15.60 1.43
CA ALA A 809 -29.91 -14.50 1.41
C ALA A 809 -31.27 -14.96 0.86
N MET A 810 -31.27 -15.75 -0.21
CA MET A 810 -32.50 -16.36 -0.76
C MET A 810 -33.19 -17.28 0.25
N ARG A 811 -32.43 -18.07 1.03
CA ARG A 811 -32.99 -18.95 2.07
C ARG A 811 -33.63 -18.19 3.21
N VAL A 812 -33.13 -16.99 3.56
CA VAL A 812 -33.78 -16.10 4.53
C VAL A 812 -35.16 -15.65 4.01
N VAL A 813 -35.24 -15.31 2.73
CA VAL A 813 -36.48 -14.81 2.10
C VAL A 813 -37.46 -15.95 1.79
N GLY A 814 -36.95 -17.15 1.51
CA GLY A 814 -37.76 -18.31 1.14
C GLY A 814 -38.27 -18.23 -0.31
N ILE A 815 -39.43 -18.84 -0.59
CA ILE A 815 -39.96 -19.00 -1.95
C ILE A 815 -40.14 -17.67 -2.71
N GLU A 816 -40.40 -16.57 -2.00
CA GLU A 816 -40.54 -15.24 -2.61
C GLU A 816 -39.26 -14.76 -3.31
N SER A 817 -38.08 -15.24 -2.86
CA SER A 817 -36.81 -14.91 -3.50
C SER A 817 -36.70 -15.42 -4.93
N TYR A 818 -37.56 -16.37 -5.33
CA TYR A 818 -37.64 -16.92 -6.67
C TYR A 818 -38.57 -16.12 -7.60
N THR A 819 -39.11 -14.99 -7.13
CA THR A 819 -39.97 -14.10 -7.91
C THR A 819 -39.18 -12.89 -8.45
N SER A 820 -39.72 -12.22 -9.46
CA SER A 820 -39.16 -10.97 -10.00
C SER A 820 -39.30 -9.76 -9.07
N ARG A 821 -39.97 -9.90 -7.91
CA ARG A 821 -40.13 -8.81 -6.94
C ARG A 821 -38.83 -8.46 -6.21
N TYR A 822 -37.87 -9.39 -6.21
CA TYR A 822 -36.59 -9.26 -5.51
C TYR A 822 -35.43 -9.41 -6.50
N PRO A 823 -34.25 -8.85 -6.19
CA PRO A 823 -33.10 -8.87 -7.11
C PRO A 823 -32.40 -10.23 -7.21
N PHE A 824 -32.82 -11.24 -6.45
CA PHE A 824 -32.04 -12.49 -6.29
C PHE A 824 -31.83 -13.28 -7.59
N ALA A 825 -32.81 -13.30 -8.50
CA ALA A 825 -32.65 -13.99 -9.79
C ALA A 825 -31.45 -13.44 -10.58
N ARG A 826 -31.26 -12.11 -10.56
CA ARG A 826 -30.11 -11.43 -11.16
C ARG A 826 -28.84 -11.73 -10.37
N LEU A 827 -28.87 -11.54 -9.05
CA LEU A 827 -27.70 -11.66 -8.18
C LEU A 827 -27.09 -13.08 -8.19
N VAL A 828 -27.90 -14.13 -8.36
CA VAL A 828 -27.39 -15.50 -8.51
C VAL A 828 -26.54 -15.63 -9.77
N GLN A 829 -27.00 -15.08 -10.89
CA GLN A 829 -26.28 -15.14 -12.16
C GLN A 829 -25.00 -14.29 -12.13
N GLU A 830 -25.08 -13.09 -11.54
CA GLU A 830 -23.92 -12.20 -11.36
C GLU A 830 -22.88 -12.80 -10.39
N ALA A 831 -23.30 -13.43 -9.30
CA ALA A 831 -22.37 -14.09 -8.38
C ALA A 831 -21.71 -15.34 -9.01
N ALA A 832 -22.45 -16.11 -9.81
CA ALA A 832 -21.99 -17.39 -10.35
C ALA A 832 -20.77 -17.29 -11.27
N VAL A 833 -20.56 -16.16 -11.94
CA VAL A 833 -19.42 -15.97 -12.85
C VAL A 833 -18.14 -15.53 -12.13
N LEU A 834 -18.23 -14.91 -10.94
CA LEU A 834 -17.05 -14.38 -10.25
C LEU A 834 -15.95 -15.43 -9.99
N PRO A 835 -16.27 -16.69 -9.62
CA PRO A 835 -15.25 -17.72 -9.44
C PRO A 835 -14.57 -18.16 -10.75
N ILE A 836 -15.15 -17.82 -11.91
CA ILE A 836 -14.77 -18.35 -13.22
C ILE A 836 -14.01 -17.32 -14.07
N PHE A 837 -14.47 -16.07 -14.10
CA PHE A 837 -13.81 -15.01 -14.88
C PHE A 837 -12.55 -14.47 -14.18
N ASP A 838 -11.82 -13.57 -14.85
CA ASP A 838 -10.63 -12.89 -14.31
C ASP A 838 -9.62 -13.89 -13.70
N GLY A 839 -9.28 -14.92 -14.50
CA GLY A 839 -8.54 -16.10 -14.03
C GLY A 839 -9.40 -16.98 -13.12
N GLY A 840 -9.92 -18.08 -13.65
CA GLY A 840 -10.76 -18.99 -12.87
C GLY A 840 -10.08 -19.53 -11.62
N ASN A 841 -10.84 -19.68 -10.53
CA ASN A 841 -10.27 -20.01 -9.22
C ASN A 841 -9.54 -21.35 -9.23
N GLN A 842 -10.04 -22.35 -9.98
CA GLN A 842 -9.46 -23.70 -10.00
C GLN A 842 -8.20 -23.78 -10.86
N GLY A 843 -8.28 -23.35 -12.12
CA GLY A 843 -7.20 -23.51 -13.10
C GLY A 843 -6.13 -22.43 -13.03
N VAL A 844 -6.40 -21.27 -12.44
CA VAL A 844 -5.48 -20.12 -12.45
C VAL A 844 -5.14 -19.67 -11.03
N ARG A 845 -6.10 -19.12 -10.28
CA ARG A 845 -5.79 -18.41 -9.02
C ARG A 845 -5.26 -19.33 -7.92
N ARG A 846 -5.83 -20.53 -7.76
CA ARG A 846 -5.27 -21.54 -6.85
C ARG A 846 -3.92 -22.06 -7.30
N ARG A 847 -3.59 -22.02 -8.59
CA ARG A 847 -2.25 -22.37 -9.10
C ARG A 847 -1.24 -21.27 -8.81
N VAL A 848 -1.64 -19.99 -8.87
CA VAL A 848 -0.80 -18.86 -8.43
C VAL A 848 -0.45 -19.02 -6.95
N VAL A 849 -1.43 -19.22 -6.07
CA VAL A 849 -1.19 -19.43 -4.64
C VAL A 849 -0.37 -20.70 -4.40
N GLN A 850 -0.67 -21.80 -5.09
CA GLN A 850 0.12 -23.03 -5.00
C GLN A 850 1.59 -22.78 -5.36
N ARG A 851 1.89 -22.07 -6.45
CA ARG A 851 3.28 -21.80 -6.83
C ARG A 851 4.02 -21.01 -5.76
N ALA A 852 3.41 -19.95 -5.22
CA ALA A 852 3.98 -19.18 -4.11
C ALA A 852 4.29 -20.09 -2.91
N MET A 853 3.34 -20.94 -2.50
CA MET A 853 3.52 -21.89 -1.40
C MET A 853 4.63 -22.94 -1.62
N MET A 854 5.04 -23.17 -2.86
CA MET A 854 6.08 -24.14 -3.21
C MET A 854 7.47 -23.50 -3.36
N GLU A 855 7.57 -22.16 -3.24
CA GLU A 855 8.87 -21.47 -3.24
C GLU A 855 9.68 -21.85 -1.99
N ALA A 856 11.00 -22.01 -2.15
CA ALA A 856 11.86 -22.51 -1.08
C ALA A 856 11.95 -21.55 0.12
N ASP A 857 11.74 -20.25 -0.13
CA ASP A 857 11.74 -19.15 0.83
C ASP A 857 10.32 -18.64 1.14
N TYR A 858 9.30 -19.48 0.90
CA TYR A 858 7.91 -19.16 1.25
C TYR A 858 7.75 -19.03 2.76
N ASP A 859 7.30 -17.86 3.20
CA ASP A 859 6.97 -17.55 4.58
C ASP A 859 5.50 -17.10 4.67
N PRO A 860 4.60 -17.95 5.22
CA PRO A 860 3.17 -17.64 5.31
C PRO A 860 2.87 -16.47 6.25
N PHE A 861 3.84 -16.05 7.07
CA PHE A 861 3.72 -14.96 8.03
C PHE A 861 4.71 -13.83 7.78
N ALA A 862 5.37 -13.78 6.61
CA ALA A 862 6.35 -12.75 6.21
C ALA A 862 5.92 -11.30 6.48
N GLU A 863 4.62 -11.04 6.45
CA GLU A 863 4.02 -9.71 6.66
C GLU A 863 3.54 -9.46 8.09
N LEU A 864 3.41 -10.52 8.88
CA LEU A 864 3.08 -10.46 10.30
C LEU A 864 4.34 -10.49 11.17
N ASP A 865 5.38 -11.20 10.70
CA ASP A 865 6.69 -11.36 11.31
C ASP A 865 7.77 -10.91 10.31
N ASP A 866 8.61 -9.96 10.73
CA ASP A 866 9.65 -9.28 9.92
C ASP A 866 10.84 -10.20 9.53
N SER A 867 10.61 -11.48 9.24
CA SER A 867 11.65 -12.51 9.06
C SER A 867 12.07 -12.83 7.61
N SER A 868 11.47 -12.24 6.57
CA SER A 868 11.86 -12.57 5.19
C SER A 868 12.17 -11.34 4.31
N THR A 869 13.31 -10.73 4.58
CA THR A 869 14.10 -10.06 3.53
C THR A 869 15.31 -10.93 3.17
N SER A 870 15.06 -12.12 2.63
CA SER A 870 16.08 -12.85 1.86
C SER A 870 16.07 -12.33 0.42
N GLU A 871 17.28 -12.19 -0.13
CA GLU A 871 17.57 -11.66 -1.45
C GLU A 871 16.80 -12.36 -2.58
N THR A 872 16.43 -11.57 -3.60
CA THR A 872 16.10 -11.97 -4.98
C THR A 872 14.67 -12.44 -5.29
N THR A 873 13.76 -11.50 -5.59
CA THR A 873 13.03 -11.45 -6.88
C THR A 873 12.25 -10.15 -7.07
N MET A 874 12.18 -9.71 -8.32
CA MET A 874 11.66 -8.43 -8.81
C MET A 874 10.18 -8.16 -8.46
N PHE A 875 9.89 -7.34 -7.45
CA PHE A 875 8.58 -6.68 -7.32
C PHE A 875 8.71 -5.23 -6.82
N ASN A 876 9.52 -4.42 -7.50
CA ASN A 876 9.28 -2.97 -7.48
C ASN A 876 8.05 -2.68 -8.36
N VAL A 877 6.86 -2.87 -7.79
CA VAL A 877 5.64 -2.26 -8.32
C VAL A 877 5.43 -0.99 -7.51
N HIS A 878 5.96 0.13 -8.01
CA HIS A 878 5.38 1.41 -7.65
C HIS A 878 4.02 1.47 -8.36
N VAL A 879 2.97 0.99 -7.68
CA VAL A 879 1.60 1.38 -8.02
C VAL A 879 1.48 2.82 -7.54
N MET A 880 1.62 3.77 -8.47
CA MET A 880 1.28 5.18 -8.27
C MET A 880 -0.09 5.47 -8.85
#